data_AF-A0A1F9KBI3-F1
#
_entry.id   AF-A0A1F9KBI3-F1
#
_cell.length_a   1.000
_cell.length_b   1.000
_cell.length_c   1.000
_cell.angle_alpha   90.00
_cell.angle_beta   90.00
_cell.angle_gamma   90.00
#
_symmetry.space_group_name_H-M   'P 1'
#
loop_
_entity.id
_entity.type
_entity.pdbx_description
1 polymer ?
#
loop_
_entity_poly.entity_id
_entity_poly.type
_entity_poly.pdbx_seq_one_letter_code
_entity_poly.pdbx_strand_id
1 'polypeptide(L)'
;MAVRGFDENEEKKSYGSVFLLGTSLLVALTLWSFWDDNITRRLWKKIQTEFYRLDYRKARAAYDEEDKKLQADSSYQELVKKLSAEQASLKSGELAKKLKTLQAEEVRANVRFTELDQGVKFVKSELEEAWYEHDHAVQQGRNARPYQEAIRELEKEKAKLDPELEKGRQKREQLREEIKKLGAGIKELETQLAKMAAERDKWLRVMENASTTLKVRDLKLFSLYKIPSIRQVVLDEFDRNRFDEPVARVDRCQTCHLAINRPGFENEPQPFRTHSRREVLLADNAHPPGKFGCTACHDGQGPAVNSVAQAHGEVHYWEFPLLRGARAQSSCVSCHLDVQRLQDAPLMAQGQRLFEQIGCTGCHLVKGYEDIPKVGPSLRRVSAKVDPTWMVRWIENPHNYRPHTRMPNFSLKEDEAVAIAAFLWSVSKEEGEKWLAGHPQPAGLREGDKEQAARGKNLAESLGCRGCHGFADGEASTVLGKEKEIIPNLKNIAAKIGPRWTYYWLKNPRDFSPATRMPSLRLSDQETAAITAYLMTLGAKAETIAGLEERLNDAKNAKRGEGLVRKYGCFGCHDIPGMEKESRIGVELTTFGTKTLEELFFGNRTDIRHTWDDWTFNKLKTPRIYATERVDQVMPQFNLAEEDIKALRVVLAGFRETKVPHRYKADQSQKVAQVAEGRRLMHQYNCIGCHEIENRGGFIRKYFAENPSMAPPPLNGEGEKVQSHWLFGFLKEPIPVRPWFSVRMPTFGFSDQEANLLIGFFNGLSKVEIPYAYFDDRRVPKEHLDAARALFSKDFFNCLSCHQQGERKPEGPPEGWAPDLNLARSRLSPNWVIKWLQDPQKVQPGTKMPSFYPGGPDNVLGGKDDKQIEALRDYIMMLGRRGSGAEGGRTASR
;
A
#
# COMPACT_ATOMS: atom_id res chain seq x y z
N MET A 1 25.66 -93.12 11.57
CA MET A 1 26.54 -91.97 11.26
C MET A 1 26.45 -91.72 9.76
N ALA A 2 25.71 -90.69 9.34
CA ALA A 2 25.64 -90.31 7.92
C ALA A 2 26.81 -89.39 7.60
N VAL A 3 27.79 -89.90 6.85
CA VAL A 3 28.93 -89.15 6.34
C VAL A 3 28.41 -88.18 5.28
N ARG A 4 28.40 -86.87 5.58
CA ARG A 4 28.19 -85.83 4.56
C ARG A 4 29.41 -85.85 3.64
N GLY A 5 29.25 -86.40 2.45
CA GLY A 5 30.25 -86.29 1.39
C GLY A 5 30.44 -84.82 1.02
N PHE A 6 31.67 -84.35 1.12
CA PHE A 6 32.11 -83.06 0.58
C PHE A 6 32.14 -83.19 -0.95
N ASP A 7 31.37 -82.37 -1.68
CA ASP A 7 31.45 -82.31 -3.14
C ASP A 7 32.63 -81.38 -3.53
N GLU A 8 33.76 -81.97 -3.95
CA GLU A 8 34.94 -81.23 -4.42
C GLU A 8 34.66 -80.29 -5.59
N ASN A 9 33.53 -80.42 -6.30
CA ASN A 9 33.13 -79.49 -7.35
C ASN A 9 32.58 -78.16 -6.82
N GLU A 10 32.18 -78.07 -5.55
CA GLU A 10 31.78 -76.79 -4.94
C GLU A 10 32.99 -75.88 -4.65
N GLU A 11 34.15 -76.43 -4.26
CA GLU A 11 35.39 -75.65 -4.05
C GLU A 11 36.03 -75.16 -5.36
N LYS A 12 35.75 -75.81 -6.49
CA LYS A 12 36.28 -75.43 -7.82
C LYS A 12 35.41 -74.42 -8.57
N LYS A 13 34.22 -74.07 -8.07
CA LYS A 13 33.37 -73.03 -8.67
C LYS A 13 33.91 -71.64 -8.32
N SER A 14 34.65 -71.05 -9.25
CA SER A 14 35.10 -69.66 -9.12
C SER A 14 33.93 -68.70 -9.31
N TYR A 15 33.48 -68.09 -8.21
CA TYR A 15 32.54 -66.95 -8.24
C TYR A 15 33.24 -65.63 -8.60
N GLY A 16 34.55 -65.64 -8.88
CA GLY A 16 35.33 -64.43 -9.17
C GLY A 16 34.75 -63.62 -10.33
N SER A 17 34.28 -64.27 -11.39
CA SER A 17 33.63 -63.62 -12.54
C SER A 17 32.27 -63.01 -12.15
N VAL A 18 31.49 -63.69 -11.31
CA VAL A 18 30.20 -63.20 -10.80
C VAL A 18 30.40 -62.01 -9.86
N PHE A 19 31.42 -62.07 -8.99
CA PHE A 19 31.76 -60.99 -8.07
C PHE A 19 32.32 -59.77 -8.80
N LEU A 20 33.16 -59.98 -9.82
CA LEU A 20 33.66 -58.90 -10.69
C LEU A 20 32.50 -58.22 -11.42
N LEU A 21 31.62 -59.00 -12.07
CA LEU A 21 30.44 -58.46 -12.75
C LEU A 21 29.50 -57.74 -11.79
N GLY A 22 29.24 -58.32 -10.61
CA GLY A 22 28.41 -57.71 -9.56
C GLY A 22 29.00 -56.40 -9.04
N THR A 23 30.32 -56.36 -8.80
CA THR A 23 31.03 -55.16 -8.34
C THR A 23 31.07 -54.09 -9.43
N SER A 24 31.37 -54.46 -10.68
CA SER A 24 31.35 -53.54 -11.82
C SER A 24 29.95 -52.95 -12.04
N LEU A 25 28.90 -53.76 -11.94
CA LEU A 25 27.52 -53.30 -12.03
C LEU A 25 27.18 -52.36 -10.87
N LEU A 26 27.58 -52.69 -9.63
CA LEU A 26 27.38 -51.82 -8.47
C LEU A 26 28.09 -50.47 -8.66
N VAL A 27 29.34 -50.45 -9.13
CA VAL A 27 30.08 -49.22 -9.42
C VAL A 27 29.38 -48.42 -10.52
N ALA A 28 28.97 -49.05 -11.62
CA ALA A 28 28.26 -48.38 -12.70
C ALA A 28 26.93 -47.78 -12.23
N LEU A 29 26.13 -48.53 -11.45
CA LEU A 29 24.87 -48.05 -10.88
C LEU A 29 25.10 -46.94 -9.84
N THR A 30 26.18 -47.01 -9.07
CA THR A 30 26.55 -45.96 -8.10
C THR A 30 26.95 -44.67 -8.82
N LEU A 31 27.79 -44.78 -9.85
CA LEU A 31 28.20 -43.65 -10.69
C LEU A 31 26.99 -43.05 -11.43
N TRP A 32 26.11 -43.90 -11.97
CA TRP A 32 24.87 -43.46 -12.60
C TRP A 32 23.93 -42.79 -11.60
N SER A 33 23.74 -43.34 -10.41
CA SER A 33 22.92 -42.71 -9.36
C SER A 33 23.49 -41.37 -8.92
N PHE A 34 24.82 -41.25 -8.83
CA PHE A 34 25.47 -39.99 -8.52
C PHE A 34 25.29 -38.96 -9.64
N TRP A 35 25.48 -39.39 -10.89
CA TRP A 35 25.22 -38.57 -12.07
C TRP A 35 23.76 -38.12 -12.11
N ASP A 36 22.83 -39.04 -11.88
CA ASP A 36 21.40 -38.77 -11.95
C ASP A 36 20.97 -37.76 -10.88
N ASP A 37 21.43 -37.94 -9.64
CA ASP A 37 21.11 -37.04 -8.54
C ASP A 37 21.76 -35.66 -8.64
N ASN A 38 22.95 -35.57 -9.24
CA ASN A 38 23.70 -34.31 -9.29
C ASN A 38 23.53 -33.52 -10.59
N ILE A 39 23.18 -34.17 -11.70
CA ILE A 39 23.23 -33.55 -13.03
C ILE A 39 21.86 -33.54 -13.70
N THR A 40 21.13 -34.65 -13.77
CA THR A 40 19.90 -34.76 -14.58
C THR A 40 18.62 -34.52 -13.77
N ARG A 41 18.48 -35.09 -12.58
CA ARG A 41 17.22 -35.07 -11.81
C ARG A 41 16.94 -33.76 -11.08
N ARG A 42 17.99 -33.01 -10.73
CA ARG A 42 17.91 -31.81 -9.89
C ARG A 42 18.20 -30.53 -10.68
N LEU A 43 17.23 -30.09 -11.50
CA LEU A 43 17.34 -28.91 -12.37
C LEU A 43 17.87 -27.66 -11.64
N TRP A 44 17.46 -27.45 -10.39
CA TRP A 44 17.89 -26.31 -9.59
C TRP A 44 19.40 -26.21 -9.38
N LYS A 45 20.14 -27.34 -9.34
CA LYS A 45 21.60 -27.34 -9.19
C LYS A 45 22.25 -26.66 -10.40
N LYS A 46 21.80 -27.01 -11.61
CA LYS A 46 22.25 -26.40 -12.86
C LYS A 46 21.99 -24.90 -12.88
N ILE A 47 20.78 -24.47 -12.52
CA ILE A 47 20.38 -23.05 -12.46
C ILE A 47 21.30 -22.28 -11.51
N GLN A 48 21.59 -22.81 -10.31
CA GLN A 48 22.50 -22.15 -9.37
C GLN A 48 23.94 -22.07 -9.89
N THR A 49 24.45 -23.12 -10.52
CA THR A 49 25.79 -23.11 -11.13
C THR A 49 25.90 -22.05 -12.22
N GLU A 50 24.89 -21.93 -13.09
CA GLU A 50 24.84 -20.89 -14.12
C GLU A 50 24.79 -19.48 -13.50
N PHE A 51 24.00 -19.30 -12.44
CA PHE A 51 23.97 -18.04 -11.71
C PHE A 51 25.33 -17.68 -11.10
N TYR A 52 26.02 -18.60 -10.44
CA TYR A 52 27.33 -18.32 -9.85
C TYR A 52 28.38 -17.95 -10.90
N ARG A 53 28.33 -18.57 -12.08
CA ARG A 53 29.17 -18.17 -13.23
C ARG A 53 28.84 -16.75 -13.70
N LEU A 54 27.56 -16.42 -13.82
CA LEU A 54 27.10 -15.08 -14.21
C LEU A 54 27.54 -14.02 -13.20
N ASP A 55 27.29 -14.27 -11.91
CA ASP A 55 27.64 -13.40 -10.78
C ASP A 55 29.15 -13.16 -10.74
N TYR A 56 29.96 -14.23 -10.88
CA TYR A 56 31.41 -14.12 -10.97
C TYR A 56 31.86 -13.25 -12.14
N ARG A 57 31.32 -13.47 -13.36
CA ARG A 57 31.70 -12.67 -14.54
C ARG A 57 31.37 -11.19 -14.37
N LYS A 58 30.19 -10.88 -13.81
CA LYS A 58 29.79 -9.50 -13.52
C LYS A 58 30.68 -8.85 -12.46
N ALA A 59 30.91 -9.56 -11.36
CA ALA A 59 31.81 -9.09 -10.30
C ALA A 59 33.23 -8.87 -10.84
N ARG A 60 33.70 -9.73 -11.75
CA ARG A 60 35.01 -9.58 -12.40
C ARG A 60 35.07 -8.33 -13.27
N ALA A 61 34.07 -8.10 -14.11
CA ALA A 61 34.03 -6.90 -14.95
C ALA A 61 33.99 -5.61 -14.11
N ALA A 62 33.18 -5.59 -13.04
CA ALA A 62 33.12 -4.46 -12.13
C ALA A 62 34.42 -4.26 -11.33
N TYR A 63 35.07 -5.35 -10.91
CA TYR A 63 36.40 -5.31 -10.32
C TYR A 63 37.42 -4.69 -11.29
N ASP A 64 37.48 -5.15 -12.54
CA ASP A 64 38.46 -4.69 -13.51
C ASP A 64 38.25 -3.19 -13.85
N GLU A 65 37.00 -2.71 -13.85
CA GLU A 65 36.67 -1.28 -14.02
C GLU A 65 37.13 -0.43 -12.82
N GLU A 66 36.80 -0.85 -11.60
CA GLU A 66 37.18 -0.12 -10.38
C GLU A 66 38.69 -0.17 -10.14
N ASP A 67 39.36 -1.29 -10.43
CA ASP A 67 40.82 -1.37 -10.36
C ASP A 67 41.46 -0.43 -11.39
N LYS A 68 40.93 -0.32 -12.61
CA LYS A 68 41.42 0.65 -13.59
C LYS A 68 41.30 2.10 -13.10
N LYS A 69 40.18 2.47 -12.45
CA LYS A 69 40.00 3.79 -11.84
C LYS A 69 41.01 4.03 -10.71
N LEU A 70 41.17 3.05 -9.82
CA LEU A 70 42.09 3.12 -8.70
C LEU A 70 43.55 3.24 -9.15
N GLN A 71 43.95 2.49 -10.19
CA GLN A 71 45.30 2.57 -10.74
C GLN A 71 45.58 3.89 -11.48
N ALA A 72 44.56 4.55 -12.01
CA ALA A 72 44.67 5.86 -12.64
C ALA A 72 44.74 7.03 -11.62
N ASP A 73 44.42 6.78 -10.34
CA ASP A 73 44.46 7.79 -9.28
C ASP A 73 45.92 8.08 -8.85
N SER A 74 46.34 9.33 -9.02
CA SER A 74 47.70 9.78 -8.70
C SER A 74 48.03 9.67 -7.20
N SER A 75 47.04 9.90 -6.33
CA SER A 75 47.20 9.81 -4.88
C SER A 75 47.37 8.36 -4.42
N TYR A 76 46.66 7.42 -5.06
CA TYR A 76 46.84 5.98 -4.83
C TYR A 76 48.25 5.54 -5.25
N GLN A 77 48.72 5.95 -6.43
CA GLN A 77 50.07 5.63 -6.92
C GLN A 77 51.16 6.21 -6.00
N GLU A 78 50.96 7.41 -5.46
CA GLU A 78 51.88 8.03 -4.51
C GLU A 78 51.93 7.27 -3.18
N LEU A 79 50.77 6.85 -2.64
CA LEU A 79 50.70 6.05 -1.42
C LEU A 79 51.31 4.66 -1.60
N VAL A 80 51.10 4.00 -2.74
CA VAL A 80 51.75 2.72 -3.08
C VAL A 80 53.27 2.87 -3.14
N LYS A 81 53.77 3.95 -3.77
CA LYS A 81 55.20 4.27 -3.79
C LYS A 81 55.76 4.51 -2.38
N LYS A 82 55.07 5.31 -1.55
CA LYS A 82 55.44 5.56 -0.14
C LYS A 82 55.49 4.27 0.67
N LEU A 83 54.46 3.42 0.56
CA LEU A 83 54.42 2.13 1.22
C LEU A 83 55.58 1.22 0.77
N SER A 84 55.88 1.16 -0.52
CA SER A 84 56.99 0.36 -1.05
C SER A 84 58.36 0.82 -0.54
N ALA A 85 58.54 2.13 -0.38
CA ALA A 85 59.76 2.72 0.17
C ALA A 85 59.91 2.41 1.67
N GLU A 86 58.84 2.54 2.45
CA GLU A 86 58.81 2.18 3.88
C GLU A 86 58.96 0.67 4.12
N GLN A 87 58.40 -0.17 3.24
CA GLN A 87 58.62 -1.62 3.30
C GLN A 87 60.06 -2.01 2.94
N ALA A 88 60.70 -1.28 2.02
CA ALA A 88 62.11 -1.48 1.69
C ALA A 88 63.02 -1.09 2.86
N SER A 89 62.73 0.02 3.56
CA SER A 89 63.51 0.48 4.73
C SER A 89 63.46 -0.47 5.93
N LEU A 90 62.38 -1.27 6.04
CA LEU A 90 62.23 -2.33 7.04
C LEU A 90 62.81 -3.69 6.60
N LYS A 91 63.13 -3.87 5.32
CA LYS A 91 63.76 -5.09 4.77
C LYS A 91 65.29 -4.95 4.64
N SER A 92 65.81 -3.75 4.43
CA SER A 92 67.25 -3.48 4.32
C SER A 92 67.67 -2.20 5.05
N GLY A 93 68.90 -2.15 5.55
CA GLY A 93 69.45 -0.99 6.26
C GLY A 93 69.44 -1.11 7.80
N GLU A 94 69.57 0.03 8.48
CA GLU A 94 69.75 0.11 9.94
C GLU A 94 68.46 -0.21 10.72
N LEU A 95 67.30 0.20 10.20
CA LEU A 95 65.98 -0.12 10.73
C LEU A 95 65.65 -1.61 10.65
N ALA A 96 66.00 -2.28 9.55
CA ALA A 96 65.83 -3.73 9.40
C ALA A 96 66.68 -4.52 10.42
N LYS A 97 67.91 -4.07 10.68
CA LYS A 97 68.76 -4.63 11.76
C LYS A 97 68.13 -4.42 13.12
N LYS A 98 67.65 -3.20 13.41
CA LYS A 98 66.98 -2.86 14.68
C LYS A 98 65.71 -3.68 14.90
N LEU A 99 64.87 -3.85 13.87
CA LEU A 99 63.67 -4.68 13.93
C LEU A 99 64.02 -6.14 14.20
N LYS A 100 65.01 -6.70 13.48
CA LYS A 100 65.46 -8.09 13.69
C LYS A 100 66.03 -8.31 15.09
N THR A 101 66.76 -7.34 15.62
CA THR A 101 67.27 -7.37 17.00
C THR A 101 66.13 -7.34 18.02
N LEU A 102 65.19 -6.39 17.88
CA LEU A 102 64.02 -6.30 18.76
C LEU A 102 63.13 -7.55 18.69
N GLN A 103 62.95 -8.15 17.51
CA GLN A 103 62.22 -9.42 17.34
C GLN A 103 62.94 -10.58 18.02
N ALA A 104 64.27 -10.67 17.90
CA ALA A 104 65.06 -11.67 18.62
C ALA A 104 64.99 -11.47 20.15
N GLU A 105 64.97 -10.21 20.61
CA GLU A 105 64.76 -9.87 22.02
C GLU A 105 63.34 -10.19 22.50
N GLU A 106 62.31 -9.96 21.68
CA GLU A 106 60.92 -10.29 22.00
C GLU A 106 60.72 -11.80 22.11
N VAL A 107 61.33 -12.58 21.21
CA VAL A 107 61.35 -14.05 21.29
C VAL A 107 62.02 -14.50 22.59
N ARG A 108 63.20 -13.97 22.92
CA ARG A 108 63.90 -14.30 24.17
C ARG A 108 63.10 -13.90 25.42
N ALA A 109 62.52 -12.71 25.42
CA ALA A 109 61.68 -12.22 26.52
C ALA A 109 60.40 -13.06 26.66
N ASN A 110 59.82 -13.52 25.55
CA ASN A 110 58.64 -14.38 25.57
C ASN A 110 58.96 -15.79 26.07
N VAL A 111 60.11 -16.38 25.67
CA VAL A 111 60.60 -17.64 26.23
C VAL A 111 60.82 -17.51 27.73
N ARG A 112 61.55 -16.47 28.16
CA ARG A 112 61.81 -16.21 29.59
C ARG A 112 60.53 -15.99 30.40
N PHE A 113 59.57 -15.24 29.86
CA PHE A 113 58.25 -15.08 30.48
C PHE A 113 57.52 -16.42 30.60
N THR A 114 57.57 -17.25 29.56
CA THR A 114 56.92 -18.58 29.56
C THR A 114 57.56 -19.51 30.59
N GLU A 115 58.89 -19.50 30.73
CA GLU A 115 59.61 -20.24 31.77
C GLU A 115 59.21 -19.79 33.18
N LEU A 116 59.13 -18.47 33.41
CA LEU A 116 58.73 -17.90 34.71
C LEU A 116 57.25 -18.20 35.02
N ASP A 117 56.36 -18.07 34.03
CA ASP A 117 54.94 -18.37 34.15
C ASP A 117 54.72 -19.85 34.46
N GLN A 118 55.47 -20.73 33.80
CA GLN A 118 55.46 -22.16 34.06
C GLN A 118 55.99 -22.49 35.47
N GLY A 119 57.08 -21.84 35.91
CA GLY A 119 57.60 -21.98 37.26
C GLY A 119 56.60 -21.57 38.34
N VAL A 120 55.94 -20.42 38.18
CA VAL A 120 54.87 -19.97 39.10
C VAL A 120 53.69 -20.95 39.10
N LYS A 121 53.32 -21.49 37.94
CA LYS A 121 52.25 -22.51 37.84
C LYS A 121 52.61 -23.81 38.56
N PHE A 122 53.86 -24.28 38.47
CA PHE A 122 54.32 -25.45 39.22
C PHE A 122 54.28 -25.20 40.73
N VAL A 123 54.86 -24.09 41.20
CA VAL A 123 54.83 -23.72 42.62
C VAL A 123 53.39 -23.56 43.13
N LYS A 124 52.49 -23.01 42.32
CA LYS A 124 51.06 -22.92 42.68
C LYS A 124 50.40 -24.30 42.79
N SER A 125 50.69 -25.21 41.87
CA SER A 125 50.18 -26.58 41.92
C SER A 125 50.66 -27.32 43.17
N GLU A 126 51.95 -27.19 43.50
CA GLU A 126 52.53 -27.78 44.71
C GLU A 126 51.97 -27.14 45.98
N LEU A 127 51.66 -25.83 45.95
CA LEU A 127 50.96 -25.13 47.04
C LEU A 127 49.55 -25.69 47.26
N GLU A 128 48.79 -25.92 46.20
CA GLU A 128 47.45 -26.50 46.28
C GLU A 128 47.49 -27.93 46.84
N GLU A 129 48.47 -28.74 46.42
CA GLU A 129 48.72 -30.08 46.97
C GLU A 129 49.11 -30.01 48.46
N ALA A 130 50.02 -29.13 48.84
CA ALA A 130 50.45 -28.96 50.22
C ALA A 130 49.31 -28.45 51.14
N TRP A 131 48.46 -27.55 50.65
CA TRP A 131 47.24 -27.11 51.33
C TRP A 131 46.23 -28.25 51.50
N TYR A 132 46.04 -29.07 50.45
CA TYR A 132 45.18 -30.24 50.52
C TYR A 132 45.66 -31.23 51.59
N GLU A 133 46.95 -31.59 51.59
CA GLU A 133 47.52 -32.52 52.57
C GLU A 133 47.53 -31.93 54.00
N HIS A 134 47.77 -30.63 54.15
CA HIS A 134 47.63 -29.93 55.43
C HIS A 134 46.20 -30.06 55.97
N ASP A 135 45.19 -29.69 55.19
CA ASP A 135 43.79 -29.71 55.61
C ASP A 135 43.31 -31.14 55.88
N HIS A 136 43.75 -32.09 55.06
CA HIS A 136 43.47 -33.51 55.25
C HIS A 136 44.14 -34.06 56.53
N ALA A 137 45.37 -33.65 56.84
CA ALA A 137 46.04 -34.03 58.09
C ALA A 137 45.31 -33.46 59.32
N VAL A 138 44.88 -32.19 59.27
CA VAL A 138 44.09 -31.55 60.34
C VAL A 138 42.77 -32.28 60.57
N GLN A 139 42.03 -32.60 59.50
CA GLN A 139 40.75 -33.32 59.60
C GLN A 139 40.89 -34.73 60.18
N GLN A 140 42.01 -35.41 59.92
CA GLN A 140 42.28 -36.78 60.39
C GLN A 140 43.02 -36.83 61.74
N GLY A 141 43.23 -35.68 62.41
CA GLY A 141 43.98 -35.60 63.68
C GLY A 141 45.46 -35.99 63.56
N ARG A 142 46.04 -35.98 62.35
CA ARG A 142 47.45 -36.25 62.07
C ARG A 142 48.29 -34.98 62.23
N ASN A 143 49.60 -35.12 62.39
CA ASN A 143 50.51 -33.97 62.56
C ASN A 143 50.60 -33.15 61.27
N ALA A 144 49.97 -31.96 61.24
CA ALA A 144 49.94 -31.07 60.08
C ALA A 144 51.17 -30.16 59.92
N ARG A 145 52.07 -30.14 60.92
CA ARG A 145 53.22 -29.22 60.98
C ARG A 145 54.19 -29.33 59.78
N PRO A 146 54.52 -30.53 59.24
CA PRO A 146 55.40 -30.64 58.07
C PRO A 146 54.81 -29.98 56.81
N TYR A 147 53.49 -30.10 56.61
CA TYR A 147 52.80 -29.48 55.48
C TYR A 147 52.69 -27.97 55.65
N GLN A 148 52.53 -27.47 56.88
CA GLN A 148 52.53 -26.05 57.17
C GLN A 148 53.91 -25.39 56.93
N GLU A 149 55.00 -26.12 57.19
CA GLU A 149 56.36 -25.71 56.84
C GLU A 149 56.57 -25.72 55.33
N ALA A 150 56.09 -26.76 54.62
CA ALA A 150 56.14 -26.82 53.16
C ALA A 150 55.37 -25.67 52.49
N ILE A 151 54.17 -25.34 52.97
CA ILE A 151 53.39 -24.19 52.50
C ILE A 151 54.19 -22.89 52.66
N ARG A 152 54.81 -22.64 53.82
CA ARG A 152 55.60 -21.42 54.05
C ARG A 152 56.81 -21.32 53.13
N GLU A 153 57.48 -22.43 52.83
CA GLU A 153 58.62 -22.42 51.90
C GLU A 153 58.16 -22.20 50.45
N LEU A 154 57.08 -22.84 50.02
CA LEU A 154 56.49 -22.61 48.69
C LEU A 154 55.93 -21.19 48.54
N GLU A 155 55.36 -20.60 49.60
CA GLU A 155 54.93 -19.18 49.60
C GLU A 155 56.12 -18.23 49.45
N LYS A 156 57.26 -18.52 50.10
CA LYS A 156 58.50 -17.75 49.90
C LYS A 156 59.05 -17.90 48.49
N GLU A 157 58.97 -19.09 47.91
CA GLU A 157 59.41 -19.36 46.54
C GLU A 157 58.52 -18.62 45.52
N LYS A 158 57.20 -18.67 45.71
CA LYS A 158 56.24 -17.89 44.93
C LYS A 158 56.49 -16.39 45.05
N ALA A 159 56.73 -15.89 46.26
CA ALA A 159 57.03 -14.46 46.50
C ALA A 159 58.33 -13.99 45.83
N LYS A 160 59.28 -14.90 45.53
CA LYS A 160 60.48 -14.60 44.74
C LYS A 160 60.20 -14.58 43.24
N LEU A 161 59.34 -15.47 42.74
CA LEU A 161 59.04 -15.62 41.31
C LEU A 161 58.03 -14.58 40.80
N ASP A 162 57.03 -14.19 41.61
CA ASP A 162 55.97 -13.25 41.22
C ASP A 162 56.52 -11.90 40.70
N PRO A 163 57.49 -11.23 41.37
CA PRO A 163 58.07 -9.99 40.87
C PRO A 163 58.87 -10.17 39.56
N GLU A 164 59.53 -11.32 39.39
CA GLU A 164 60.30 -11.63 38.18
C GLU A 164 59.38 -11.93 36.98
N LEU A 165 58.24 -12.59 37.21
CA LEU A 165 57.19 -12.80 36.21
C LEU A 165 56.60 -11.46 35.72
N GLU A 166 56.34 -10.53 36.64
CA GLU A 166 55.80 -9.21 36.29
C GLU A 166 56.83 -8.37 35.53
N LYS A 167 58.11 -8.40 35.92
CA LYS A 167 59.21 -7.79 35.12
C LYS A 167 59.30 -8.42 33.72
N GLY A 168 59.18 -9.74 33.62
CA GLY A 168 59.14 -10.46 32.35
C GLY A 168 57.97 -10.03 31.46
N ARG A 169 56.79 -9.84 32.05
CA ARG A 169 55.59 -9.33 31.37
C ARG A 169 55.80 -7.92 30.83
N GLN A 170 56.25 -7.00 31.68
CA GLN A 170 56.51 -5.60 31.32
C GLN A 170 57.54 -5.50 30.20
N LYS A 171 58.63 -6.28 30.27
CA LYS A 171 59.66 -6.29 29.23
C LYS A 171 59.13 -6.79 27.89
N ARG A 172 58.29 -7.84 27.90
CA ARG A 172 57.63 -8.36 26.70
C ARG A 172 56.68 -7.33 26.08
N GLU A 173 55.86 -6.67 26.90
CA GLU A 173 54.92 -5.65 26.42
C GLU A 173 55.65 -4.42 25.88
N GLN A 174 56.71 -3.96 26.55
CA GLN A 174 57.57 -2.89 26.07
C GLN A 174 58.15 -3.22 24.68
N LEU A 175 58.75 -4.40 24.52
CA LEU A 175 59.35 -4.84 23.24
C LEU A 175 58.28 -4.94 22.14
N ARG A 176 57.07 -5.43 22.46
CA ARG A 176 55.95 -5.47 21.51
C ARG A 176 55.49 -4.09 21.07
N GLU A 177 55.37 -3.14 22.00
CA GLU A 177 55.01 -1.75 21.65
C GLU A 177 56.11 -1.05 20.85
N GLU A 178 57.39 -1.34 21.12
CA GLU A 178 58.51 -0.83 20.32
C GLU A 178 58.51 -1.39 18.88
N ILE A 179 58.28 -2.69 18.72
CA ILE A 179 58.12 -3.33 17.40
C ILE A 179 56.91 -2.75 16.67
N LYS A 180 55.79 -2.57 17.36
CA LYS A 180 54.56 -2.00 16.80
C LYS A 180 54.74 -0.55 16.36
N LYS A 181 55.49 0.27 17.11
CA LYS A 181 55.84 1.65 16.72
C LYS A 181 56.67 1.68 15.44
N LEU A 182 57.61 0.75 15.27
CA LEU A 182 58.40 0.63 14.04
C LEU A 182 57.55 0.23 12.81
N GLY A 183 56.45 -0.49 13.01
CA GLY A 183 55.49 -0.86 11.95
C GLY A 183 54.28 0.08 11.80
N ALA A 184 54.15 1.11 12.62
CA ALA A 184 52.96 1.95 12.67
C ALA A 184 52.74 2.77 11.38
N GLY A 185 53.82 3.26 10.78
CA GLY A 185 53.77 3.99 9.50
C GLY A 185 53.28 3.13 8.33
N ILE A 186 53.74 1.88 8.26
CA ILE A 186 53.23 0.89 7.28
C ILE A 186 51.75 0.64 7.51
N LYS A 187 51.34 0.38 8.75
CA LYS A 187 49.94 0.07 9.07
C LYS A 187 48.99 1.22 8.74
N GLU A 188 49.42 2.46 8.94
CA GLU A 188 48.66 3.64 8.58
C GLU A 188 48.51 3.76 7.05
N LEU A 189 49.60 3.59 6.29
CA LEU A 189 49.57 3.58 4.83
C LEU A 189 48.71 2.44 4.26
N GLU A 190 48.79 1.24 4.84
CA GLU A 190 47.93 0.09 4.49
C GLU A 190 46.45 0.40 4.77
N THR A 191 46.14 1.08 5.88
CA THR A 191 44.78 1.49 6.22
C THR A 191 44.23 2.52 5.22
N GLN A 192 45.06 3.48 4.80
CA GLN A 192 44.69 4.47 3.80
C GLN A 192 44.46 3.82 2.42
N LEU A 193 45.35 2.93 2.00
CA LEU A 193 45.20 2.17 0.76
C LEU A 193 43.96 1.26 0.79
N ALA A 194 43.67 0.60 1.91
CA ALA A 194 42.48 -0.23 2.07
C ALA A 194 41.18 0.60 1.98
N LYS A 195 41.17 1.83 2.49
CA LYS A 195 40.04 2.75 2.33
C LYS A 195 39.82 3.13 0.87
N MET A 196 40.89 3.45 0.13
CA MET A 196 40.81 3.79 -1.29
C MET A 196 40.42 2.58 -2.16
N ALA A 197 40.90 1.39 -1.81
CA ALA A 197 40.60 0.15 -2.52
C ALA A 197 39.23 -0.46 -2.17
N ALA A 198 38.46 0.14 -1.26
CA ALA A 198 37.27 -0.48 -0.68
C ALA A 198 36.21 -0.90 -1.71
N GLU A 199 35.94 -0.08 -2.72
CA GLU A 199 34.97 -0.40 -3.79
C GLU A 199 35.47 -1.49 -4.74
N ARG A 200 36.77 -1.53 -5.07
CA ARG A 200 37.38 -2.65 -5.80
C ARG A 200 37.29 -3.95 -4.98
N ASP A 201 37.69 -3.89 -3.72
CA ASP A 201 37.81 -5.06 -2.84
C ASP A 201 36.44 -5.65 -2.45
N LYS A 202 35.38 -4.85 -2.54
CA LYS A 202 34.00 -5.34 -2.48
C LYS A 202 33.71 -6.38 -3.56
N TRP A 203 34.21 -6.19 -4.78
CA TRP A 203 34.01 -7.15 -5.87
C TRP A 203 34.86 -8.42 -5.70
N LEU A 204 36.04 -8.31 -5.06
CA LEU A 204 36.80 -9.49 -4.64
C LEU A 204 35.98 -10.39 -3.72
N ARG A 205 35.33 -9.81 -2.69
CA ARG A 205 34.45 -10.56 -1.78
C ARG A 205 33.28 -11.23 -2.51
N VAL A 206 32.72 -10.59 -3.55
CA VAL A 206 31.65 -11.19 -4.36
C VAL A 206 32.18 -12.38 -5.17
N MET A 207 33.35 -12.25 -5.80
CA MET A 207 33.99 -13.34 -6.54
C MET A 207 34.39 -14.52 -5.62
N GLU A 208 34.90 -14.24 -4.42
CA GLU A 208 35.20 -15.25 -3.40
C GLU A 208 33.93 -15.96 -2.95
N ASN A 209 32.82 -15.24 -2.75
CA ASN A 209 31.54 -15.85 -2.41
C ASN A 209 30.93 -16.70 -3.53
N ALA A 210 31.27 -16.43 -4.80
CA ALA A 210 30.83 -17.21 -5.95
C ALA A 210 31.72 -18.45 -6.21
N SER A 211 32.86 -18.57 -5.53
CA SER A 211 33.81 -19.67 -5.67
C SER A 211 34.07 -20.38 -4.33
N THR A 212 34.65 -21.57 -4.38
CA THR A 212 35.03 -22.39 -3.24
C THR A 212 36.43 -22.87 -3.52
N THR A 213 37.36 -22.44 -2.69
CA THR A 213 38.77 -22.81 -2.80
C THR A 213 39.06 -23.95 -1.83
N LEU A 214 39.29 -25.16 -2.34
CA LEU A 214 39.84 -26.26 -1.53
C LEU A 214 41.34 -26.02 -1.33
N LYS A 215 41.76 -25.89 -0.06
CA LYS A 215 43.17 -25.77 0.32
C LYS A 215 43.67 -27.11 0.85
N VAL A 216 44.75 -27.63 0.27
CA VAL A 216 45.52 -28.76 0.83
C VAL A 216 46.95 -28.28 0.96
N ARG A 217 47.45 -28.17 2.20
CA ARG A 217 48.82 -27.70 2.54
C ARG A 217 49.29 -26.53 1.68
N ASP A 218 48.79 -25.34 1.99
CA ASP A 218 49.16 -24.03 1.39
C ASP A 218 49.03 -23.88 -0.14
N LEU A 219 48.73 -24.96 -0.88
CA LEU A 219 48.51 -24.96 -2.32
C LEU A 219 47.01 -24.90 -2.63
N LYS A 220 46.60 -23.88 -3.40
CA LYS A 220 45.25 -23.77 -4.00
C LYS A 220 45.20 -24.63 -5.26
N LEU A 221 44.75 -25.88 -5.15
CA LEU A 221 44.82 -26.85 -6.25
C LEU A 221 43.71 -26.64 -7.31
N PHE A 222 42.47 -26.39 -6.89
CA PHE A 222 41.33 -26.16 -7.79
C PHE A 222 40.35 -25.13 -7.17
N SER A 223 39.89 -24.15 -7.96
CA SER A 223 38.78 -23.26 -7.60
C SER A 223 37.51 -23.79 -8.25
N LEU A 224 36.56 -24.24 -7.43
CA LEU A 224 35.25 -24.68 -7.89
C LEU A 224 34.24 -23.54 -7.69
N TYR A 225 33.21 -23.45 -8.53
CA TYR A 225 32.09 -22.55 -8.20
C TYR A 225 31.39 -23.02 -6.93
N LYS A 226 30.74 -22.09 -6.22
CA LYS A 226 30.00 -22.39 -4.98
C LYS A 226 29.09 -23.61 -5.15
N ILE A 227 29.13 -24.51 -4.16
CA ILE A 227 28.31 -25.73 -4.16
C ILE A 227 26.82 -25.33 -4.06
N PRO A 228 25.98 -25.79 -5.02
CA PRO A 228 24.54 -25.53 -4.97
C PRO A 228 23.90 -26.03 -3.68
N SER A 229 23.01 -25.22 -3.10
CA SER A 229 22.26 -25.54 -1.88
C SER A 229 20.82 -25.06 -1.97
N ILE A 230 19.91 -25.82 -1.35
CA ILE A 230 18.50 -25.41 -1.24
C ILE A 230 18.42 -24.23 -0.28
N ARG A 231 17.75 -23.16 -0.73
CA ARG A 231 17.41 -22.02 0.12
C ARG A 231 15.94 -22.16 0.49
N GLN A 232 15.67 -22.26 1.79
CA GLN A 232 14.33 -22.47 2.31
C GLN A 232 13.96 -21.38 3.31
N VAL A 233 12.72 -20.89 3.20
CA VAL A 233 12.05 -20.05 4.19
C VAL A 233 10.81 -20.80 4.66
N VAL A 234 10.56 -20.80 5.96
CA VAL A 234 9.39 -21.44 6.56
C VAL A 234 8.55 -20.35 7.21
N LEU A 235 7.30 -20.26 6.79
CA LEU A 235 6.31 -19.34 7.35
C LEU A 235 5.43 -20.15 8.31
N ASP A 236 5.76 -20.07 9.59
CA ASP A 236 5.05 -20.81 10.63
C ASP A 236 3.57 -20.43 10.68
N GLU A 237 2.69 -21.43 10.80
CA GLU A 237 1.24 -21.26 10.94
C GLU A 237 0.57 -20.41 9.84
N PHE A 238 1.25 -20.18 8.72
CA PHE A 238 0.75 -19.28 7.67
C PHE A 238 -0.51 -19.81 7.00
N ASP A 239 -0.59 -21.13 6.83
CA ASP A 239 -1.70 -21.83 6.17
C ASP A 239 -2.57 -22.59 7.17
N ARG A 240 -3.73 -23.05 6.69
CA ARG A 240 -4.66 -23.93 7.42
C ARG A 240 -4.85 -25.22 6.64
N ASN A 241 -4.83 -26.35 7.33
CA ASN A 241 -5.23 -27.63 6.71
C ASN A 241 -6.77 -27.72 6.58
N ARG A 242 -7.28 -28.84 6.03
CA ARG A 242 -8.72 -29.06 5.86
C ARG A 242 -9.50 -29.23 7.17
N PHE A 243 -8.82 -29.34 8.31
CA PHE A 243 -9.38 -29.37 9.66
C PHE A 243 -9.26 -28.01 10.38
N ASP A 244 -8.91 -26.94 9.65
CA ASP A 244 -8.65 -25.58 10.18
C ASP A 244 -7.48 -25.51 11.18
N GLU A 245 -6.57 -26.48 11.16
CA GLU A 245 -5.37 -26.46 12.00
C GLU A 245 -4.26 -25.66 11.33
N PRO A 246 -3.50 -24.83 12.08
CA PRO A 246 -2.38 -24.09 11.53
C PRO A 246 -1.28 -25.01 11.00
N VAL A 247 -0.79 -24.74 9.79
CA VAL A 247 0.33 -25.45 9.17
C VAL A 247 1.34 -24.47 8.58
N ALA A 248 2.61 -24.86 8.57
CA ALA A 248 3.66 -24.01 8.04
C ALA A 248 3.67 -24.01 6.50
N ARG A 249 3.84 -22.84 5.89
CA ARG A 249 4.09 -22.71 4.45
C ARG A 249 5.60 -22.74 4.20
N VAL A 250 6.06 -23.65 3.33
CA VAL A 250 7.47 -23.79 2.99
C VAL A 250 7.73 -23.17 1.62
N ASP A 251 8.70 -22.26 1.54
CA ASP A 251 9.13 -21.58 0.32
C ASP A 251 10.57 -21.95 -0.03
N ARG A 252 10.82 -22.35 -1.28
CA ARG A 252 12.17 -22.60 -1.81
C ARG A 252 12.46 -21.84 -3.10
N CYS A 253 11.69 -20.80 -3.42
CA CYS A 253 11.81 -20.08 -4.70
C CYS A 253 13.19 -19.45 -4.89
N GLN A 254 13.83 -18.99 -3.81
CA GLN A 254 15.19 -18.44 -3.83
C GLN A 254 16.28 -19.49 -4.12
N THR A 255 15.93 -20.77 -4.24
CA THR A 255 16.85 -21.80 -4.75
C THR A 255 17.18 -21.54 -6.22
N CYS A 256 16.19 -21.15 -7.04
CA CYS A 256 16.39 -20.84 -8.45
C CYS A 256 16.51 -19.33 -8.71
N HIS A 257 15.71 -18.51 -8.01
CA HIS A 257 15.67 -17.05 -8.17
C HIS A 257 16.66 -16.32 -7.25
N LEU A 258 17.95 -16.66 -7.37
CA LEU A 258 19.01 -16.14 -6.49
C LEU A 258 19.21 -14.62 -6.57
N ALA A 259 18.85 -14.00 -7.69
CA ALA A 259 19.01 -12.57 -7.94
C ALA A 259 17.80 -11.71 -7.51
N ILE A 260 16.71 -12.34 -7.04
CA ILE A 260 15.42 -11.66 -6.92
C ILE A 260 15.47 -10.39 -6.06
N ASN A 261 16.30 -10.39 -5.01
CA ASN A 261 16.53 -9.23 -4.13
C ASN A 261 17.96 -8.64 -4.27
N ARG A 262 18.59 -8.77 -5.44
CA ARG A 262 19.93 -8.25 -5.69
C ARG A 262 19.89 -7.17 -6.77
N PRO A 263 20.48 -5.98 -6.55
CA PRO A 263 20.62 -5.00 -7.62
C PRO A 263 21.65 -5.46 -8.67
N GLY A 264 21.55 -4.95 -9.89
CA GLY A 264 22.51 -5.21 -10.99
C GLY A 264 22.16 -6.42 -11.88
N PHE A 265 20.99 -7.02 -11.67
CA PHE A 265 20.48 -8.15 -12.48
C PHE A 265 19.12 -7.84 -13.13
N GLU A 266 18.74 -6.56 -13.22
CA GLU A 266 17.43 -6.11 -13.72
C GLU A 266 17.20 -6.50 -15.19
N ASN A 267 18.27 -6.53 -15.98
CA ASN A 267 18.23 -6.83 -17.41
C ASN A 267 18.50 -8.30 -17.75
N GLU A 268 18.75 -9.16 -16.76
CA GLU A 268 19.01 -10.58 -17.00
C GLU A 268 17.72 -11.34 -17.37
N PRO A 269 17.81 -12.47 -18.08
CA PRO A 269 16.65 -13.34 -18.29
C PRO A 269 16.22 -14.01 -16.99
N GLN A 270 14.95 -14.44 -16.93
CA GLN A 270 14.51 -15.34 -15.86
C GLN A 270 15.29 -16.66 -15.93
N PRO A 271 15.68 -17.27 -14.79
CA PRO A 271 15.32 -16.92 -13.41
C PRO A 271 16.30 -15.94 -12.72
N PHE A 272 17.29 -15.39 -13.42
CA PHE A 272 18.36 -14.56 -12.86
C PHE A 272 18.02 -13.08 -12.75
N ARG A 273 16.77 -12.70 -13.04
CA ARG A 273 16.33 -11.30 -13.03
C ARG A 273 16.04 -10.78 -11.63
N THR A 274 16.42 -9.54 -11.36
CA THR A 274 15.99 -8.79 -10.15
C THR A 274 14.48 -8.54 -10.17
N HIS A 275 13.85 -8.53 -8.98
CA HIS A 275 12.43 -8.21 -8.87
C HIS A 275 12.15 -6.78 -9.38
N SER A 276 11.12 -6.61 -10.22
CA SER A 276 10.78 -5.32 -10.83
C SER A 276 10.37 -4.25 -9.81
N ARG A 277 9.96 -4.67 -8.62
CA ARG A 277 9.62 -3.81 -7.47
C ARG A 277 10.55 -4.03 -6.27
N ARG A 278 11.83 -4.34 -6.52
CA ARG A 278 12.81 -4.64 -5.46
C ARG A 278 12.84 -3.54 -4.40
N GLU A 279 13.04 -2.28 -4.80
CA GLU A 279 13.22 -1.19 -3.83
C GLU A 279 12.03 -1.05 -2.88
N VAL A 280 10.81 -1.08 -3.41
CA VAL A 280 9.61 -0.80 -2.62
C VAL A 280 9.15 -2.01 -1.79
N LEU A 281 9.30 -3.23 -2.32
CA LEU A 281 8.77 -4.43 -1.65
C LEU A 281 9.84 -5.24 -0.90
N LEU A 282 11.06 -5.35 -1.42
CA LEU A 282 12.04 -6.34 -0.97
C LEU A 282 13.30 -5.76 -0.30
N ALA A 283 13.77 -4.58 -0.73
CA ALA A 283 15.04 -4.00 -0.30
C ALA A 283 14.97 -3.39 1.12
N ASP A 284 13.85 -2.76 1.48
CA ASP A 284 13.74 -1.88 2.65
C ASP A 284 12.68 -2.33 3.69
N ASN A 285 12.69 -3.62 4.05
CA ASN A 285 11.91 -4.23 5.16
C ASN A 285 10.39 -4.43 4.99
N ALA A 286 9.74 -3.99 3.91
CA ALA A 286 8.29 -4.23 3.77
C ALA A 286 7.96 -5.74 3.68
N HIS A 287 8.59 -6.46 2.74
CA HIS A 287 8.41 -7.90 2.54
C HIS A 287 9.73 -8.59 2.14
N PRO A 288 10.77 -8.59 3.00
CA PRO A 288 12.03 -9.24 2.68
C PRO A 288 11.81 -10.75 2.42
N PRO A 289 12.27 -11.30 1.27
CA PRO A 289 12.00 -12.71 0.92
C PRO A 289 12.49 -13.72 1.97
N GLY A 290 13.57 -13.39 2.70
CA GLY A 290 14.08 -14.24 3.78
C GLY A 290 13.16 -14.36 5.00
N LYS A 291 12.14 -13.50 5.13
CA LYS A 291 11.12 -13.56 6.20
C LYS A 291 9.73 -13.92 5.69
N PHE A 292 9.37 -13.47 4.49
CA PHE A 292 8.02 -13.63 3.93
C PHE A 292 7.93 -14.70 2.84
N GLY A 293 9.06 -15.25 2.37
CA GLY A 293 9.09 -16.10 1.19
C GLY A 293 8.59 -15.35 -0.06
N CYS A 294 8.42 -16.08 -1.16
CA CYS A 294 7.81 -15.59 -2.39
C CYS A 294 6.36 -16.08 -2.53
N THR A 295 6.08 -17.29 -2.07
CA THR A 295 4.78 -17.98 -2.11
C THR A 295 3.69 -17.29 -1.31
N ALA A 296 4.01 -16.49 -0.29
CA ALA A 296 3.00 -15.67 0.41
C ALA A 296 2.33 -14.65 -0.54
N CYS A 297 3.05 -14.15 -1.54
CA CYS A 297 2.56 -13.19 -2.52
C CYS A 297 2.18 -13.86 -3.85
N HIS A 298 2.96 -14.86 -4.26
CA HIS A 298 2.88 -15.46 -5.59
C HIS A 298 2.23 -16.84 -5.63
N ASP A 299 1.86 -17.46 -4.50
CA ASP A 299 1.46 -18.88 -4.45
C ASP A 299 2.51 -19.78 -5.14
N GLY A 300 2.07 -20.88 -5.76
CA GLY A 300 2.91 -21.93 -6.30
C GLY A 300 3.17 -23.06 -5.29
N GLN A 301 3.97 -24.04 -5.70
CA GLN A 301 4.33 -25.19 -4.88
C GLN A 301 5.71 -24.95 -4.25
N GLY A 302 5.75 -24.14 -3.21
CA GLY A 302 6.99 -23.70 -2.56
C GLY A 302 8.03 -24.79 -2.22
N PRO A 303 7.65 -26.01 -1.77
CA PRO A 303 8.61 -27.08 -1.50
C PRO A 303 9.29 -27.69 -2.73
N ALA A 304 8.69 -27.55 -3.92
CA ALA A 304 9.14 -28.23 -5.13
C ALA A 304 10.28 -27.48 -5.83
N VAL A 305 11.33 -28.21 -6.20
CA VAL A 305 12.52 -27.67 -6.89
C VAL A 305 13.00 -28.56 -8.05
N ASN A 306 12.33 -29.68 -8.31
CA ASN A 306 12.77 -30.67 -9.29
C ASN A 306 12.44 -30.24 -10.73
N SER A 307 11.37 -29.49 -10.93
CA SER A 307 11.02 -28.90 -12.23
C SER A 307 10.36 -27.53 -12.06
N VAL A 308 10.39 -26.74 -13.13
CA VAL A 308 9.73 -25.41 -13.18
C VAL A 308 8.22 -25.56 -13.01
N ALA A 309 7.61 -26.51 -13.74
CA ALA A 309 6.16 -26.74 -13.68
C ALA A 309 5.71 -27.13 -12.27
N GLN A 310 6.44 -28.03 -11.60
CA GLN A 310 6.13 -28.38 -10.21
C GLN A 310 6.27 -27.17 -9.29
N ALA A 311 7.42 -26.49 -9.28
CA ALA A 311 7.65 -25.32 -8.43
C ALA A 311 6.59 -24.21 -8.61
N HIS A 312 6.14 -24.00 -9.85
CA HIS A 312 5.11 -23.02 -10.17
C HIS A 312 3.68 -23.52 -9.96
N GLY A 313 3.48 -24.76 -9.51
CA GLY A 313 2.15 -25.34 -9.31
C GLY A 313 1.38 -25.55 -10.63
N GLU A 314 2.08 -25.68 -11.75
CA GLU A 314 1.52 -25.94 -13.09
C GLU A 314 1.43 -27.46 -13.34
N VAL A 315 0.95 -28.19 -12.33
CA VAL A 315 0.81 -29.64 -12.36
C VAL A 315 -0.61 -30.01 -12.00
N HIS A 316 -1.03 -31.18 -12.47
CA HIS A 316 -2.36 -31.68 -12.24
C HIS A 316 -2.66 -31.79 -10.74
N TYR A 317 -3.87 -31.37 -10.34
CA TYR A 317 -4.36 -31.32 -8.94
C TYR A 317 -3.72 -30.32 -7.98
N TRP A 318 -2.79 -29.47 -8.41
CA TRP A 318 -2.31 -28.39 -7.54
C TRP A 318 -3.29 -27.21 -7.52
N GLU A 319 -3.83 -26.89 -6.34
CA GLU A 319 -4.92 -25.92 -6.17
C GLU A 319 -4.45 -24.46 -6.30
N PHE A 320 -3.17 -24.17 -6.05
CA PHE A 320 -2.63 -22.81 -5.94
C PHE A 320 -1.47 -22.56 -6.91
N PRO A 321 -1.72 -22.49 -8.23
CA PRO A 321 -0.69 -22.19 -9.21
C PRO A 321 -0.12 -20.78 -9.00
N LEU A 322 1.10 -20.57 -9.49
CA LEU A 322 1.82 -19.30 -9.33
C LEU A 322 1.04 -18.12 -9.92
N LEU A 323 0.75 -17.13 -9.09
CA LEU A 323 0.19 -15.85 -9.48
C LEU A 323 1.23 -15.00 -10.22
N ARG A 324 0.92 -14.67 -11.47
CA ARG A 324 1.77 -13.90 -12.38
C ARG A 324 1.18 -12.54 -12.71
N GLY A 325 2.06 -11.58 -13.00
CA GLY A 325 1.68 -10.25 -13.47
C GLY A 325 0.69 -9.57 -12.54
N ALA A 326 -0.45 -9.14 -13.10
CA ALA A 326 -1.48 -8.42 -12.36
C ALA A 326 -2.09 -9.22 -11.20
N ARG A 327 -2.25 -10.54 -11.35
CA ARG A 327 -2.92 -11.38 -10.35
C ARG A 327 -2.13 -11.50 -9.06
N ALA A 328 -0.81 -11.27 -9.06
CA ALA A 328 -0.01 -11.26 -7.83
C ALA A 328 -0.49 -10.19 -6.83
N GLN A 329 -1.12 -9.10 -7.32
CA GLN A 329 -1.70 -8.07 -6.44
C GLN A 329 -2.92 -8.57 -5.64
N SER A 330 -3.53 -9.69 -6.05
CA SER A 330 -4.70 -10.26 -5.35
C SER A 330 -4.34 -10.77 -3.96
N SER A 331 -3.10 -11.16 -3.72
CA SER A 331 -2.64 -11.64 -2.41
C SER A 331 -2.54 -10.52 -1.37
N CYS A 332 -2.44 -9.25 -1.80
CA CYS A 332 -2.26 -8.11 -0.89
C CYS A 332 -3.40 -7.99 0.14
N VAL A 333 -4.64 -8.32 -0.24
CA VAL A 333 -5.79 -8.23 0.68
C VAL A 333 -5.79 -9.30 1.78
N SER A 334 -4.94 -10.32 1.68
CA SER A 334 -4.79 -11.33 2.73
C SER A 334 -4.16 -10.74 4.01
N CYS A 335 -3.35 -9.69 3.86
CA CYS A 335 -2.62 -9.05 4.96
C CYS A 335 -2.98 -7.58 5.17
N HIS A 336 -3.38 -6.86 4.12
CA HIS A 336 -3.67 -5.42 4.17
C HIS A 336 -5.17 -5.13 4.15
N LEU A 337 -5.66 -4.36 5.13
CA LEU A 337 -7.06 -3.89 5.15
C LEU A 337 -7.33 -2.78 4.12
N ASP A 338 -6.37 -1.87 3.91
CA ASP A 338 -6.52 -0.73 2.99
C ASP A 338 -5.60 -0.84 1.77
N VAL A 339 -5.94 -1.71 0.82
CA VAL A 339 -5.17 -1.87 -0.42
C VAL A 339 -5.33 -0.70 -1.39
N GLN A 340 -6.38 0.13 -1.24
CA GLN A 340 -6.64 1.26 -2.15
C GLN A 340 -5.58 2.39 -2.06
N ARG A 341 -4.73 2.35 -1.02
CA ARG A 341 -3.59 3.26 -0.82
C ARG A 341 -2.27 2.71 -1.39
N LEU A 342 -2.18 1.40 -1.62
CA LEU A 342 -0.92 0.77 -2.00
C LEU A 342 -0.52 1.17 -3.42
N GLN A 343 0.61 1.87 -3.54
CA GLN A 343 1.13 2.34 -4.83
C GLN A 343 1.45 1.16 -5.79
N ASP A 344 1.82 0.00 -5.25
CA ASP A 344 2.16 -1.20 -6.02
C ASP A 344 0.98 -2.15 -6.28
N ALA A 345 -0.22 -1.82 -5.80
CA ALA A 345 -1.44 -2.59 -6.06
C ALA A 345 -2.53 -1.79 -6.80
N PRO A 346 -2.21 -1.04 -7.88
CA PRO A 346 -3.18 -0.15 -8.52
C PRO A 346 -4.36 -0.88 -9.16
N LEU A 347 -4.16 -2.11 -9.68
CA LEU A 347 -5.24 -2.89 -10.27
C LEU A 347 -6.16 -3.47 -9.21
N MET A 348 -5.61 -3.91 -8.08
CA MET A 348 -6.44 -4.33 -6.94
C MET A 348 -7.28 -3.16 -6.41
N ALA A 349 -6.65 -1.98 -6.24
CA ALA A 349 -7.33 -0.77 -5.81
C ALA A 349 -8.44 -0.32 -6.77
N GLN A 350 -8.17 -0.32 -8.09
CA GLN A 350 -9.15 0.01 -9.11
C GLN A 350 -10.28 -1.03 -9.17
N GLY A 351 -9.92 -2.32 -9.11
CA GLY A 351 -10.87 -3.42 -9.14
C GLY A 351 -11.85 -3.36 -7.98
N GLN A 352 -11.39 -3.03 -6.76
CA GLN A 352 -12.30 -2.91 -5.61
C GLN A 352 -13.30 -1.78 -5.83
N ARG A 353 -12.83 -0.60 -6.26
CA ARG A 353 -13.74 0.51 -6.59
C ARG A 353 -14.75 0.13 -7.67
N LEU A 354 -14.31 -0.59 -8.72
CA LEU A 354 -15.20 -1.08 -9.77
C LEU A 354 -16.24 -2.06 -9.21
N PHE A 355 -15.80 -3.06 -8.44
CA PHE A 355 -16.67 -4.09 -7.87
C PHE A 355 -17.77 -3.48 -6.98
N GLU A 356 -17.40 -2.53 -6.13
CA GLU A 356 -18.32 -1.81 -5.23
C GLU A 356 -19.26 -0.88 -6.02
N GLN A 357 -18.71 -0.03 -6.90
CA GLN A 357 -19.48 1.05 -7.51
C GLN A 357 -20.28 0.65 -8.75
N ILE A 358 -19.89 -0.41 -9.46
CA ILE A 358 -20.74 -1.01 -10.50
C ILE A 358 -21.96 -1.70 -9.87
N GLY A 359 -21.83 -2.17 -8.62
CA GLY A 359 -22.90 -2.84 -7.89
C GLY A 359 -22.87 -4.37 -7.98
N CYS A 360 -21.69 -4.97 -8.15
CA CYS A 360 -21.56 -6.43 -8.18
C CYS A 360 -22.14 -7.08 -6.91
N THR A 361 -22.00 -6.40 -5.76
CA THR A 361 -22.52 -6.79 -4.44
C THR A 361 -24.04 -6.78 -4.33
N GLY A 362 -24.74 -6.14 -5.27
CA GLY A 362 -26.20 -6.17 -5.33
C GLY A 362 -26.73 -7.55 -5.75
N CYS A 363 -25.98 -8.28 -6.57
CA CYS A 363 -26.33 -9.64 -6.99
C CYS A 363 -25.47 -10.71 -6.32
N HIS A 364 -24.20 -10.46 -6.03
CA HIS A 364 -23.29 -11.46 -5.48
C HIS A 364 -23.04 -11.23 -3.99
N LEU A 365 -23.17 -12.29 -3.19
CA LEU A 365 -22.76 -12.26 -1.79
C LEU A 365 -21.24 -12.41 -1.71
N VAL A 366 -20.58 -11.52 -0.96
CA VAL A 366 -19.15 -11.57 -0.68
C VAL A 366 -18.91 -11.12 0.75
N LYS A 367 -18.14 -11.90 1.50
CA LYS A 367 -17.75 -11.55 2.87
C LYS A 367 -17.01 -10.21 2.94
N GLY A 368 -17.43 -9.32 3.84
CA GLY A 368 -16.89 -7.96 4.00
C GLY A 368 -17.48 -6.91 3.06
N TYR A 369 -18.46 -7.28 2.22
CA TYR A 369 -19.14 -6.42 1.25
C TYR A 369 -20.67 -6.42 1.42
N GLU A 370 -21.19 -7.04 2.48
CA GLU A 370 -22.61 -7.30 2.70
C GLU A 370 -23.42 -6.03 2.88
N ASP A 371 -22.83 -5.02 3.53
CA ASP A 371 -23.50 -3.78 3.91
C ASP A 371 -23.26 -2.63 2.92
N ILE A 372 -22.76 -2.94 1.71
CA ILE A 372 -22.56 -1.92 0.68
C ILE A 372 -23.92 -1.37 0.22
N PRO A 373 -24.14 -0.04 0.31
CA PRO A 373 -25.40 0.55 -0.10
C PRO A 373 -25.72 0.30 -1.57
N LYS A 374 -27.01 0.13 -1.85
CA LYS A 374 -27.53 0.00 -3.21
C LYS A 374 -27.01 1.12 -4.12
N VAL A 375 -26.55 0.74 -5.31
CA VAL A 375 -25.94 1.67 -6.28
C VAL A 375 -26.97 2.38 -7.17
N GLY A 376 -28.15 1.78 -7.34
CA GLY A 376 -29.25 2.32 -8.12
C GLY A 376 -30.12 3.28 -7.30
N PRO A 377 -30.82 4.21 -7.96
CA PRO A 377 -31.77 5.10 -7.28
C PRO A 377 -32.95 4.32 -6.70
N SER A 378 -33.57 4.88 -5.66
CA SER A 378 -34.87 4.38 -5.19
C SER A 378 -35.93 4.53 -6.28
N LEU A 379 -36.78 3.51 -6.41
CA LEU A 379 -37.87 3.44 -7.38
C LEU A 379 -39.25 3.65 -6.72
N ARG A 380 -39.31 3.88 -5.40
CA ARG A 380 -40.56 4.07 -4.64
C ARG A 380 -41.53 5.10 -5.22
N ARG A 381 -41.01 6.13 -5.88
CA ARG A 381 -41.79 7.24 -6.46
C ARG A 381 -41.50 7.45 -7.94
N VAL A 382 -41.05 6.42 -8.66
CA VAL A 382 -40.56 6.58 -10.04
C VAL A 382 -41.64 7.13 -10.99
N SER A 383 -42.92 6.76 -10.79
CA SER A 383 -44.07 7.29 -11.53
C SER A 383 -44.24 8.81 -11.45
N ALA A 384 -43.77 9.47 -10.39
CA ALA A 384 -43.83 10.93 -10.25
C ALA A 384 -42.66 11.67 -10.91
N LYS A 385 -41.66 10.93 -11.41
CA LYS A 385 -40.39 11.48 -11.87
C LYS A 385 -40.18 11.36 -13.37
N VAL A 386 -40.45 10.18 -13.92
CA VAL A 386 -40.02 9.85 -15.28
C VAL A 386 -41.18 9.78 -16.25
N ASP A 387 -40.88 10.02 -17.52
CA ASP A 387 -41.79 9.69 -18.61
C ASP A 387 -41.96 8.15 -18.75
N PRO A 388 -43.18 7.61 -18.88
CA PRO A 388 -43.41 6.17 -18.96
C PRO A 388 -42.78 5.54 -20.21
N THR A 389 -42.75 6.25 -21.34
CA THR A 389 -42.10 5.77 -22.56
C THR A 389 -40.58 5.73 -22.37
N TRP A 390 -40.02 6.75 -21.73
CA TRP A 390 -38.61 6.74 -21.35
C TRP A 390 -38.28 5.54 -20.46
N MET A 391 -39.14 5.22 -19.48
CA MET A 391 -38.91 4.12 -18.54
C MET A 391 -38.80 2.77 -19.24
N VAL A 392 -39.70 2.48 -20.19
CA VAL A 392 -39.64 1.24 -21.00
C VAL A 392 -38.34 1.16 -21.78
N ARG A 393 -38.00 2.21 -22.55
CA ARG A 393 -36.77 2.23 -23.36
C ARG A 393 -35.49 2.12 -22.50
N TRP A 394 -35.51 2.70 -21.30
CA TRP A 394 -34.40 2.61 -20.35
C TRP A 394 -34.24 1.20 -19.78
N ILE A 395 -35.35 0.51 -19.47
CA ILE A 395 -35.33 -0.89 -19.01
C ILE A 395 -34.85 -1.82 -20.13
N GLU A 396 -35.32 -1.60 -21.36
CA GLU A 396 -34.95 -2.38 -22.53
C GLU A 396 -33.44 -2.31 -22.81
N ASN A 397 -32.88 -1.11 -22.96
CA ASN A 397 -31.45 -0.92 -23.11
C ASN A 397 -30.98 0.48 -22.65
N PRO A 398 -30.42 0.61 -21.44
CA PRO A 398 -30.03 1.91 -20.90
C PRO A 398 -28.83 2.52 -21.63
N HIS A 399 -28.01 1.72 -22.34
CA HIS A 399 -26.83 2.20 -23.06
C HIS A 399 -27.19 2.99 -24.33
N ASN A 400 -28.39 2.78 -24.90
CA ASN A 400 -28.89 3.58 -26.02
C ASN A 400 -29.14 5.04 -25.59
N TYR A 401 -29.54 5.24 -24.35
CA TYR A 401 -29.74 6.57 -23.78
C TYR A 401 -28.43 7.15 -23.21
N ARG A 402 -27.66 6.32 -22.50
CA ARG A 402 -26.38 6.71 -21.88
C ARG A 402 -25.34 5.58 -22.01
N PRO A 403 -24.43 5.64 -23.00
CA PRO A 403 -23.46 4.57 -23.27
C PRO A 403 -22.64 4.16 -22.04
N HIS A 404 -22.20 5.13 -21.23
CA HIS A 404 -21.33 4.94 -20.06
C HIS A 404 -22.09 4.72 -18.74
N THR A 405 -23.40 4.43 -18.79
CA THR A 405 -24.20 4.13 -17.59
C THR A 405 -23.72 2.87 -16.85
N ARG A 406 -23.92 2.86 -15.53
CA ARG A 406 -23.67 1.70 -14.65
C ARG A 406 -24.79 0.68 -14.66
N MET A 407 -26.01 1.07 -15.05
CA MET A 407 -27.11 0.10 -15.19
C MET A 407 -26.82 -0.82 -16.38
N PRO A 408 -26.73 -2.14 -16.18
CA PRO A 408 -26.38 -3.05 -17.25
C PRO A 408 -27.56 -3.32 -18.18
N ASN A 409 -27.28 -3.88 -19.36
CA ASN A 409 -28.28 -4.37 -20.29
C ASN A 409 -28.67 -5.81 -19.94
N PHE A 410 -29.95 -6.05 -19.66
CA PHE A 410 -30.50 -7.36 -19.33
C PHE A 410 -30.93 -8.18 -20.56
N SER A 411 -30.72 -7.64 -21.76
CA SER A 411 -31.12 -8.21 -23.06
C SER A 411 -32.62 -8.54 -23.10
N LEU A 412 -33.43 -7.63 -22.57
CA LEU A 412 -34.88 -7.75 -22.51
C LEU A 412 -35.49 -7.41 -23.86
N LYS A 413 -36.59 -8.08 -24.19
CA LYS A 413 -37.47 -7.66 -25.29
C LYS A 413 -38.39 -6.52 -24.83
N GLU A 414 -38.95 -5.78 -25.78
CA GLU A 414 -39.88 -4.67 -25.48
C GLU A 414 -41.05 -5.13 -24.59
N ASP A 415 -41.64 -6.30 -24.86
CA ASP A 415 -42.78 -6.80 -24.09
C ASP A 415 -42.40 -7.15 -22.63
N GLU A 416 -41.18 -7.65 -22.41
CA GLU A 416 -40.63 -7.87 -21.06
C GLU A 416 -40.34 -6.54 -20.36
N ALA A 417 -39.78 -5.56 -21.07
CA ALA A 417 -39.51 -4.23 -20.54
C ALA A 417 -40.82 -3.51 -20.15
N VAL A 418 -41.88 -3.64 -20.96
CA VAL A 418 -43.21 -3.11 -20.63
C VAL A 418 -43.82 -3.81 -19.42
N ALA A 419 -43.68 -5.14 -19.29
CA ALA A 419 -44.16 -5.84 -18.10
C ALA A 419 -43.45 -5.36 -16.82
N ILE A 420 -42.11 -5.25 -16.85
CA ILE A 420 -41.33 -4.71 -15.73
C ILE A 420 -41.75 -3.26 -15.43
N ALA A 421 -41.91 -2.44 -16.47
CA ALA A 421 -42.39 -1.07 -16.34
C ALA A 421 -43.77 -1.01 -15.67
N ALA A 422 -44.71 -1.87 -16.06
CA ALA A 422 -46.05 -1.94 -15.47
C ALA A 422 -45.99 -2.24 -13.97
N PHE A 423 -45.16 -3.22 -13.58
CA PHE A 423 -44.95 -3.54 -12.16
C PHE A 423 -44.39 -2.34 -11.39
N LEU A 424 -43.26 -1.78 -11.86
CA LEU A 424 -42.60 -0.64 -11.19
C LEU A 424 -43.51 0.58 -11.10
N TRP A 425 -44.31 0.84 -12.13
CA TRP A 425 -45.28 1.93 -12.16
C TRP A 425 -46.39 1.70 -11.14
N SER A 426 -46.92 0.48 -11.06
CA SER A 426 -48.01 0.12 -10.14
C SER A 426 -47.59 0.28 -8.68
N VAL A 427 -46.41 -0.23 -8.30
CA VAL A 427 -45.93 -0.17 -6.91
C VAL A 427 -45.45 1.22 -6.49
N SER A 428 -45.14 2.10 -7.45
CA SER A 428 -44.73 3.48 -7.15
C SER A 428 -45.87 4.50 -7.20
N LYS A 429 -47.05 4.09 -7.69
CA LYS A 429 -48.15 5.01 -8.04
C LYS A 429 -48.64 5.81 -6.84
N GLU A 430 -48.98 5.13 -5.75
CA GLU A 430 -49.53 5.75 -4.53
C GLU A 430 -48.56 6.80 -3.93
N GLU A 431 -47.31 6.42 -3.66
CA GLU A 431 -46.33 7.36 -3.11
C GLU A 431 -46.01 8.50 -4.10
N GLY A 432 -45.99 8.20 -5.40
CA GLY A 432 -45.75 9.19 -6.44
C GLY A 432 -46.85 10.25 -6.52
N GLU A 433 -48.12 9.82 -6.54
CA GLU A 433 -49.29 10.72 -6.55
C GLU A 433 -49.36 11.56 -5.27
N LYS A 434 -49.10 10.96 -4.11
CA LYS A 434 -49.01 11.68 -2.83
C LYS A 434 -47.91 12.75 -2.87
N TRP A 435 -46.74 12.43 -3.42
CA TRP A 435 -45.65 13.41 -3.55
C TRP A 435 -46.02 14.55 -4.50
N LEU A 436 -46.64 14.23 -5.65
CA LEU A 436 -47.11 15.25 -6.59
C LEU A 436 -48.15 16.16 -5.91
N ALA A 437 -49.14 15.61 -5.21
CA ALA A 437 -50.16 16.41 -4.51
C ALA A 437 -49.56 17.45 -3.54
N GLY A 438 -48.46 17.12 -2.87
CA GLY A 438 -47.74 18.03 -1.96
C GLY A 438 -46.84 19.08 -2.64
N HIS A 439 -46.63 19.00 -3.95
CA HIS A 439 -45.62 19.78 -4.66
C HIS A 439 -46.20 20.44 -5.93
N PRO A 440 -47.03 21.50 -5.84
CA PRO A 440 -47.73 22.11 -6.99
C PRO A 440 -46.79 22.67 -8.07
N GLN A 441 -47.31 23.13 -9.21
CA GLN A 441 -46.46 23.74 -10.25
C GLN A 441 -45.74 24.98 -9.67
N PRO A 442 -44.40 25.10 -9.82
CA PRO A 442 -43.65 26.21 -9.23
C PRO A 442 -44.03 27.57 -9.84
N ALA A 443 -44.31 28.56 -8.99
CA ALA A 443 -44.50 29.93 -9.42
C ALA A 443 -43.19 30.51 -9.99
N GLY A 444 -43.26 31.17 -11.15
CA GLY A 444 -42.10 31.83 -11.77
C GLY A 444 -41.22 30.95 -12.68
N LEU A 445 -41.54 29.65 -12.80
CA LEU A 445 -40.94 28.80 -13.84
C LEU A 445 -41.64 29.07 -15.19
N ARG A 446 -40.87 29.48 -16.20
CA ARG A 446 -41.36 29.71 -17.56
C ARG A 446 -40.64 28.77 -18.53
N GLU A 447 -41.30 27.68 -18.88
CA GLU A 447 -40.75 26.74 -19.87
C GLU A 447 -40.62 27.42 -21.23
N GLY A 448 -39.49 27.17 -21.92
CA GLY A 448 -39.19 27.79 -23.21
C GLY A 448 -38.70 29.24 -23.16
N ASP A 449 -38.64 29.87 -21.98
CA ASP A 449 -38.08 31.21 -21.81
C ASP A 449 -36.55 31.18 -22.01
N LYS A 450 -36.10 31.76 -23.13
CA LYS A 450 -34.69 31.75 -23.55
C LYS A 450 -33.79 32.53 -22.60
N GLU A 451 -34.27 33.63 -22.02
CA GLU A 451 -33.47 34.46 -21.10
C GLU A 451 -33.31 33.74 -19.76
N GLN A 452 -34.39 33.15 -19.25
CA GLN A 452 -34.35 32.35 -18.02
C GLN A 452 -33.45 31.12 -18.21
N ALA A 453 -33.51 30.44 -19.36
CA ALA A 453 -32.62 29.32 -19.68
C ALA A 453 -31.14 29.75 -19.81
N ALA A 454 -30.84 30.90 -20.43
CA ALA A 454 -29.48 31.42 -20.52
C ALA A 454 -28.90 31.74 -19.13
N ARG A 455 -29.70 32.36 -18.25
CA ARG A 455 -29.33 32.57 -16.84
C ARG A 455 -29.10 31.24 -16.12
N GLY A 456 -29.97 30.25 -16.36
CA GLY A 456 -29.86 28.91 -15.80
C GLY A 456 -28.56 28.20 -16.16
N LYS A 457 -28.14 28.31 -17.42
CA LYS A 457 -26.85 27.79 -17.89
C LYS A 457 -25.69 28.39 -17.11
N ASN A 458 -25.61 29.72 -17.02
CA ASN A 458 -24.54 30.40 -16.29
C ASN A 458 -24.47 29.98 -14.80
N LEU A 459 -25.64 29.79 -14.16
CA LEU A 459 -25.72 29.32 -12.79
C LEU A 459 -25.26 27.87 -12.64
N ALA A 460 -25.70 26.97 -13.52
CA ALA A 460 -25.30 25.57 -13.50
C ALA A 460 -23.77 25.41 -13.64
N GLU A 461 -23.14 26.28 -14.42
CA GLU A 461 -21.70 26.28 -14.65
C GLU A 461 -20.89 26.89 -13.50
N SER A 462 -21.44 27.83 -12.75
CA SER A 462 -20.72 28.61 -11.72
C SER A 462 -20.97 28.19 -10.28
N LEU A 463 -22.13 27.60 -9.96
CA LEU A 463 -22.48 27.23 -8.58
C LEU A 463 -21.85 25.91 -8.11
N GLY A 464 -21.24 25.15 -9.03
CA GLY A 464 -20.53 23.90 -8.75
C GLY A 464 -21.16 22.64 -9.33
N CYS A 465 -22.24 22.72 -10.12
CA CYS A 465 -22.87 21.53 -10.71
C CYS A 465 -21.90 20.76 -11.62
N ARG A 466 -20.98 21.46 -12.30
CA ARG A 466 -19.88 20.88 -13.11
C ARG A 466 -18.88 20.03 -12.31
N GLY A 467 -18.88 20.12 -10.99
CA GLY A 467 -18.10 19.23 -10.14
C GLY A 467 -18.66 17.80 -10.08
N CYS A 468 -19.87 17.58 -10.56
CA CYS A 468 -20.51 16.25 -10.60
C CYS A 468 -21.10 15.95 -11.99
N HIS A 469 -21.80 16.90 -12.60
CA HIS A 469 -22.52 16.72 -13.86
C HIS A 469 -21.78 17.29 -15.06
N GLY A 470 -21.81 16.57 -16.18
CA GLY A 470 -21.61 17.14 -17.51
C GLY A 470 -22.93 17.54 -18.14
N PHE A 471 -22.90 18.51 -19.06
CA PHE A 471 -24.07 19.05 -19.75
C PHE A 471 -23.99 18.88 -21.28
N ALA A 472 -22.84 18.45 -21.80
CA ALA A 472 -22.62 18.16 -23.21
C ALA A 472 -21.95 16.79 -23.41
N ASP A 473 -21.83 16.37 -24.67
CA ASP A 473 -21.15 15.13 -25.03
C ASP A 473 -19.67 15.13 -24.60
N GLY A 474 -19.21 13.99 -24.06
CA GLY A 474 -17.85 13.84 -23.54
C GLY A 474 -17.58 14.57 -22.22
N GLU A 475 -18.53 15.34 -21.68
CA GLU A 475 -18.37 15.94 -20.37
C GLU A 475 -18.68 14.92 -19.26
N ALA A 476 -17.63 14.44 -18.60
CA ALA A 476 -17.75 13.68 -17.36
C ALA A 476 -16.96 14.40 -16.26
N SER A 477 -17.56 14.50 -15.06
CA SER A 477 -16.79 14.92 -13.88
C SER A 477 -15.92 13.78 -13.40
N THR A 478 -16.51 12.61 -13.11
CA THR A 478 -15.80 11.51 -12.49
C THR A 478 -16.07 10.19 -13.21
N VAL A 479 -15.02 9.66 -13.80
CA VAL A 479 -15.00 8.36 -14.48
C VAL A 479 -14.70 7.26 -13.48
N LEU A 480 -15.45 6.17 -13.56
CA LEU A 480 -15.21 4.91 -12.88
C LEU A 480 -14.56 3.94 -13.87
N GLY A 481 -13.28 3.64 -13.66
CA GLY A 481 -12.52 2.81 -14.60
C GLY A 481 -12.20 3.56 -15.88
N LYS A 482 -12.41 2.92 -17.03
CA LYS A 482 -12.18 3.52 -18.35
C LYS A 482 -13.44 4.09 -19.00
N GLU A 483 -14.55 3.37 -18.89
CA GLU A 483 -15.73 3.58 -19.73
C GLU A 483 -17.02 3.84 -18.95
N LYS A 484 -16.97 3.96 -17.62
CA LYS A 484 -18.17 4.17 -16.79
C LYS A 484 -18.17 5.53 -16.13
N GLU A 485 -19.36 6.09 -15.97
CA GLU A 485 -19.57 7.34 -15.23
C GLU A 485 -20.25 7.05 -13.90
N ILE A 486 -19.72 7.59 -12.80
CA ILE A 486 -20.35 7.49 -11.48
C ILE A 486 -21.63 8.34 -11.46
N ILE A 487 -21.52 9.56 -11.98
CA ILE A 487 -22.53 10.61 -11.95
C ILE A 487 -23.16 10.76 -13.34
N PRO A 488 -24.50 10.97 -13.43
CA PRO A 488 -25.14 11.17 -14.72
C PRO A 488 -24.73 12.45 -15.43
N ASN A 489 -24.29 12.31 -16.69
CA ASN A 489 -24.32 13.38 -17.67
C ASN A 489 -25.79 13.78 -17.98
N LEU A 490 -26.06 15.08 -18.01
CA LEU A 490 -27.38 15.69 -18.11
C LEU A 490 -27.75 16.18 -19.52
N LYS A 491 -26.93 15.93 -20.55
CA LYS A 491 -27.16 16.43 -21.93
C LYS A 491 -28.54 16.16 -22.53
N ASN A 492 -29.21 15.09 -22.08
CA ASN A 492 -30.52 14.64 -22.58
C ASN A 492 -31.59 14.61 -21.48
N ILE A 493 -31.37 15.28 -20.35
CA ILE A 493 -32.19 15.10 -19.15
C ILE A 493 -33.69 15.38 -19.37
N ALA A 494 -34.05 16.32 -20.26
CA ALA A 494 -35.44 16.66 -20.57
C ALA A 494 -36.22 15.50 -21.22
N ALA A 495 -35.53 14.53 -21.82
CA ALA A 495 -36.16 13.32 -22.34
C ALA A 495 -36.67 12.39 -21.24
N LYS A 496 -36.15 12.53 -20.01
CA LYS A 496 -36.43 11.65 -18.88
C LYS A 496 -37.42 12.24 -17.90
N ILE A 497 -37.24 13.49 -17.50
CA ILE A 497 -37.92 14.10 -16.35
C ILE A 497 -38.76 15.31 -16.75
N GLY A 498 -39.71 15.67 -15.90
CA GLY A 498 -40.50 16.89 -16.05
C GLY A 498 -39.95 18.11 -15.28
N PRO A 499 -40.39 19.32 -15.67
CA PRO A 499 -40.00 20.61 -15.08
C PRO A 499 -40.35 20.71 -13.58
N ARG A 500 -41.56 20.28 -13.21
CA ARG A 500 -42.05 20.26 -11.83
C ARG A 500 -41.15 19.44 -10.92
N TRP A 501 -40.85 18.20 -11.31
CA TRP A 501 -39.94 17.34 -10.56
C TRP A 501 -38.54 17.94 -10.47
N THR A 502 -38.03 18.48 -11.58
CA THR A 502 -36.69 19.06 -11.66
C THR A 502 -36.53 20.21 -10.67
N TYR A 503 -37.50 21.11 -10.58
CA TYR A 503 -37.48 22.23 -9.66
C TYR A 503 -37.36 21.78 -8.19
N TYR A 504 -38.23 20.89 -7.74
CA TYR A 504 -38.21 20.42 -6.35
C TYR A 504 -37.02 19.52 -6.04
N TRP A 505 -36.56 18.74 -7.02
CA TRP A 505 -35.33 17.96 -6.89
C TRP A 505 -34.12 18.86 -6.67
N LEU A 506 -33.99 19.97 -7.40
CA LEU A 506 -32.90 20.93 -7.22
C LEU A 506 -32.97 21.66 -5.88
N LYS A 507 -34.19 21.93 -5.38
CA LYS A 507 -34.40 22.63 -4.11
C LYS A 507 -34.11 21.75 -2.89
N ASN A 508 -34.67 20.53 -2.86
CA ASN A 508 -34.45 19.56 -1.79
C ASN A 508 -34.49 18.11 -2.30
N PRO A 509 -33.37 17.55 -2.77
CA PRO A 509 -33.34 16.17 -3.30
C PRO A 509 -33.80 15.10 -2.30
N ARG A 510 -33.55 15.32 -0.99
CA ARG A 510 -33.86 14.33 0.06
C ARG A 510 -35.35 14.23 0.37
N ASP A 511 -36.13 15.26 0.07
CA ASP A 511 -37.59 15.20 0.16
C ASP A 511 -38.16 14.12 -0.78
N PHE A 512 -37.62 14.03 -2.00
CA PHE A 512 -38.01 13.00 -2.96
C PHE A 512 -37.39 11.64 -2.63
N SER A 513 -36.11 11.61 -2.24
CA SER A 513 -35.38 10.37 -1.94
C SER A 513 -34.42 10.56 -0.76
N PRO A 514 -34.76 10.11 0.46
CA PRO A 514 -33.96 10.35 1.66
C PRO A 514 -32.50 9.87 1.57
N ALA A 515 -32.26 8.76 0.86
CA ALA A 515 -30.93 8.17 0.65
C ALA A 515 -30.19 8.71 -0.60
N THR A 516 -30.67 9.79 -1.22
CA THR A 516 -30.04 10.35 -2.44
C THR A 516 -28.64 10.87 -2.15
N ARG A 517 -27.75 10.69 -3.13
CA ARG A 517 -26.39 11.25 -3.13
C ARG A 517 -26.33 12.64 -3.78
N MET A 518 -27.41 13.09 -4.44
CA MET A 518 -27.51 14.45 -4.94
C MET A 518 -27.60 15.41 -3.74
N PRO A 519 -26.63 16.33 -3.56
CA PRO A 519 -26.67 17.26 -2.44
C PRO A 519 -27.58 18.45 -2.72
N SER A 520 -27.93 19.18 -1.66
CA SER A 520 -28.52 20.51 -1.80
C SER A 520 -27.41 21.56 -2.00
N LEU A 521 -27.58 22.42 -3.01
CA LEU A 521 -26.74 23.61 -3.23
C LEU A 521 -27.38 24.88 -2.63
N ARG A 522 -28.45 24.72 -1.84
CA ARG A 522 -29.15 25.83 -1.17
C ARG A 522 -29.55 26.94 -2.16
N LEU A 523 -30.18 26.52 -3.26
CA LEU A 523 -30.61 27.42 -4.33
C LEU A 523 -31.82 28.24 -3.89
N SER A 524 -31.85 29.52 -4.29
CA SER A 524 -33.05 30.35 -4.20
C SER A 524 -34.10 29.93 -5.24
N ASP A 525 -35.33 30.40 -5.09
CA ASP A 525 -36.43 30.06 -6.02
C ASP A 525 -36.15 30.53 -7.45
N GLN A 526 -35.54 31.70 -7.61
CA GLN A 526 -35.16 32.23 -8.93
C GLN A 526 -34.02 31.42 -9.56
N GLU A 527 -33.00 31.06 -8.79
CA GLU A 527 -31.90 30.21 -9.28
C GLU A 527 -32.43 28.83 -9.69
N THR A 528 -33.31 28.25 -8.86
CA THR A 528 -33.93 26.95 -9.12
C THR A 528 -34.78 26.98 -10.39
N ALA A 529 -35.61 28.01 -10.58
CA ALA A 529 -36.42 28.19 -11.77
C ALA A 529 -35.55 28.35 -13.03
N ALA A 530 -34.49 29.18 -12.96
CA ALA A 530 -33.57 29.40 -14.07
C ALA A 530 -32.85 28.10 -14.48
N ILE A 531 -32.27 27.38 -13.52
CA ILE A 531 -31.58 26.11 -13.81
C ILE A 531 -32.57 25.07 -14.34
N THR A 532 -33.80 25.02 -13.80
CA THR A 532 -34.84 24.13 -14.32
C THR A 532 -35.16 24.44 -15.78
N ALA A 533 -35.38 25.71 -16.13
CA ALA A 533 -35.63 26.13 -17.52
C ALA A 533 -34.50 25.69 -18.46
N TYR A 534 -33.23 25.87 -18.03
CA TYR A 534 -32.07 25.40 -18.79
C TYR A 534 -32.06 23.88 -18.99
N LEU A 535 -32.25 23.10 -17.93
CA LEU A 535 -32.24 21.64 -18.02
C LEU A 535 -33.35 21.11 -18.93
N MET A 536 -34.49 21.80 -19.01
CA MET A 536 -35.58 21.43 -19.93
C MET A 536 -35.26 21.73 -21.40
N THR A 537 -34.19 22.45 -21.71
CA THR A 537 -33.69 22.60 -23.10
C THR A 537 -32.76 21.46 -23.53
N LEU A 538 -32.36 20.58 -22.61
CA LEU A 538 -31.35 19.55 -22.84
C LEU A 538 -32.00 18.22 -23.25
N GLY A 539 -32.18 18.03 -24.55
CA GLY A 539 -32.81 16.86 -25.16
C GLY A 539 -34.32 17.02 -25.38
N ALA A 540 -34.96 16.00 -25.96
CA ALA A 540 -36.39 15.99 -26.24
C ALA A 540 -37.00 14.63 -25.86
N LYS A 541 -38.29 14.64 -25.51
CA LYS A 541 -39.04 13.40 -25.23
C LYS A 541 -39.13 12.54 -26.49
N ALA A 542 -39.05 11.23 -26.28
CA ALA A 542 -39.23 10.26 -27.36
C ALA A 542 -40.70 10.12 -27.76
N GLU A 543 -40.93 9.63 -28.98
CA GLU A 543 -42.27 9.24 -29.43
C GLU A 543 -42.88 8.17 -28.52
N THR A 544 -44.16 8.37 -28.18
CA THR A 544 -44.94 7.52 -27.28
C THR A 544 -45.11 6.12 -27.85
N ILE A 545 -44.90 5.09 -27.02
CA ILE A 545 -45.21 3.72 -27.41
C ILE A 545 -46.73 3.54 -27.52
N ALA A 546 -47.21 2.99 -28.63
CA ALA A 546 -48.64 2.77 -28.88
C ALA A 546 -49.27 1.87 -27.79
N GLY A 547 -50.41 2.30 -27.24
CA GLY A 547 -51.14 1.55 -26.21
C GLY A 547 -50.42 1.39 -24.87
N LEU A 548 -49.34 2.13 -24.61
CA LEU A 548 -48.53 1.94 -23.40
C LEU A 548 -49.30 2.14 -22.11
N GLU A 549 -50.17 3.16 -22.03
CA GLU A 549 -50.93 3.47 -20.82
C GLU A 549 -51.83 2.32 -20.39
N GLU A 550 -52.57 1.71 -21.32
CA GLU A 550 -53.38 0.52 -21.05
C GLU A 550 -52.51 -0.65 -20.58
N ARG A 551 -51.39 -0.89 -21.28
CA ARG A 551 -50.46 -1.98 -20.95
C ARG A 551 -49.79 -1.82 -19.58
N LEU A 552 -49.52 -0.59 -19.13
CA LEU A 552 -48.96 -0.30 -17.80
C LEU A 552 -49.97 -0.50 -16.69
N ASN A 553 -51.26 -0.26 -16.95
CA ASN A 553 -52.33 -0.43 -15.97
C ASN A 553 -52.89 -1.88 -15.95
N ASP A 554 -52.47 -2.75 -16.86
CA ASP A 554 -52.85 -4.17 -16.86
C ASP A 554 -52.19 -4.95 -15.71
N ALA A 555 -53.02 -5.46 -14.80
CA ALA A 555 -52.59 -6.28 -13.67
C ALA A 555 -51.85 -7.57 -14.08
N LYS A 556 -52.17 -8.16 -15.24
CA LYS A 556 -51.46 -9.34 -15.75
C LYS A 556 -50.03 -8.99 -16.15
N ASN A 557 -49.83 -7.85 -16.82
CA ASN A 557 -48.51 -7.34 -17.15
C ASN A 557 -47.72 -6.99 -15.88
N ALA A 558 -48.33 -6.33 -14.90
CA ALA A 558 -47.68 -6.04 -13.63
C ALA A 558 -47.23 -7.32 -12.90
N LYS A 559 -48.07 -8.36 -12.85
CA LYS A 559 -47.69 -9.66 -12.24
C LYS A 559 -46.55 -10.35 -13.00
N ARG A 560 -46.56 -10.31 -14.33
CA ARG A 560 -45.44 -10.81 -15.16
C ARG A 560 -44.16 -10.01 -14.89
N GLY A 561 -44.27 -8.69 -14.79
CA GLY A 561 -43.18 -7.77 -14.45
C GLY A 561 -42.55 -8.07 -13.11
N GLU A 562 -43.36 -8.33 -12.08
CA GLU A 562 -42.88 -8.73 -10.76
C GLU A 562 -41.98 -9.97 -10.85
N GLY A 563 -42.41 -11.01 -11.57
CA GLY A 563 -41.63 -12.22 -11.78
C GLY A 563 -40.30 -11.97 -12.50
N LEU A 564 -40.29 -11.07 -13.50
CA LEU A 564 -39.07 -10.68 -14.21
C LEU A 564 -38.12 -9.86 -13.32
N VAL A 565 -38.64 -8.92 -12.53
CA VAL A 565 -37.85 -8.15 -11.57
C VAL A 565 -37.16 -9.07 -10.56
N ARG A 566 -37.86 -10.11 -10.10
CA ARG A 566 -37.29 -11.16 -9.22
C ARG A 566 -36.23 -11.99 -9.95
N LYS A 567 -36.53 -12.46 -11.17
CA LYS A 567 -35.61 -13.26 -12.00
C LYS A 567 -34.28 -12.55 -12.24
N TYR A 568 -34.33 -11.26 -12.56
CA TYR A 568 -33.14 -10.46 -12.89
C TYR A 568 -32.56 -9.69 -11.71
N GLY A 569 -33.15 -9.80 -10.51
CA GLY A 569 -32.59 -9.27 -9.27
C GLY A 569 -32.51 -7.74 -9.21
N CYS A 570 -33.45 -7.00 -9.83
CA CYS A 570 -33.36 -5.54 -9.91
C CYS A 570 -33.36 -4.88 -8.51
N PHE A 571 -33.97 -5.53 -7.51
CA PHE A 571 -33.99 -5.12 -6.11
C PHE A 571 -32.59 -5.11 -5.45
N GLY A 572 -31.61 -5.82 -6.03
CA GLY A 572 -30.22 -5.82 -5.54
C GLY A 572 -29.54 -4.46 -5.72
N CYS A 573 -29.95 -3.72 -6.76
CA CYS A 573 -29.44 -2.38 -7.04
C CYS A 573 -30.45 -1.27 -6.70
N HIS A 574 -31.75 -1.56 -6.69
CA HIS A 574 -32.81 -0.58 -6.51
C HIS A 574 -33.59 -0.81 -5.21
N ASP A 575 -34.03 0.27 -4.57
CA ASP A 575 -35.05 0.21 -3.52
C ASP A 575 -36.44 0.18 -4.17
N ILE A 576 -37.12 -0.97 -4.07
CA ILE A 576 -38.38 -1.28 -4.72
C ILE A 576 -39.38 -1.69 -3.62
N PRO A 577 -40.56 -1.04 -3.53
CA PRO A 577 -41.59 -1.41 -2.56
C PRO A 577 -41.94 -2.91 -2.62
N GLY A 578 -41.94 -3.57 -1.46
CA GLY A 578 -42.30 -4.98 -1.33
C GLY A 578 -41.20 -5.97 -1.71
N MET A 579 -39.98 -5.48 -1.99
CA MET A 579 -38.80 -6.30 -2.32
C MET A 579 -37.57 -5.95 -1.48
N GLU A 580 -37.76 -5.31 -0.32
CA GLU A 580 -36.67 -4.84 0.54
C GLU A 580 -35.89 -5.98 1.19
N LYS A 581 -36.54 -7.14 1.38
CA LYS A 581 -35.99 -8.33 2.05
C LYS A 581 -35.58 -9.44 1.08
N GLU A 582 -35.60 -9.18 -0.22
CA GLU A 582 -35.22 -10.16 -1.22
C GLU A 582 -33.74 -10.52 -1.15
N SER A 583 -33.44 -11.80 -1.34
CA SER A 583 -32.07 -12.31 -1.30
C SER A 583 -31.35 -12.09 -2.63
N ARG A 584 -30.04 -11.94 -2.54
CA ARG A 584 -29.13 -11.85 -3.70
C ARG A 584 -29.30 -13.06 -4.62
N ILE A 585 -29.34 -12.83 -5.94
CA ILE A 585 -29.60 -13.88 -6.94
C ILE A 585 -28.35 -14.50 -7.55
N GLY A 586 -27.20 -13.85 -7.40
CA GLY A 586 -25.92 -14.29 -7.95
C GLY A 586 -25.25 -15.30 -7.02
N VAL A 587 -24.35 -16.10 -7.60
CA VAL A 587 -23.51 -17.03 -6.84
C VAL A 587 -22.70 -16.29 -5.77
N GLU A 588 -22.47 -16.92 -4.63
CA GLU A 588 -21.54 -16.39 -3.63
C GLU A 588 -20.12 -16.35 -4.20
N LEU A 589 -19.41 -15.24 -4.02
CA LEU A 589 -18.05 -15.07 -4.53
C LEU A 589 -16.97 -15.06 -3.44
N THR A 590 -17.31 -15.21 -2.15
CA THR A 590 -16.37 -15.13 -1.02
C THR A 590 -15.08 -15.93 -1.22
N THR A 591 -15.16 -17.10 -1.83
CA THR A 591 -14.04 -18.01 -2.10
C THR A 591 -13.83 -18.27 -3.59
N PHE A 592 -14.38 -17.41 -4.46
CA PHE A 592 -14.34 -17.63 -5.91
C PHE A 592 -12.92 -17.73 -6.48
N GLY A 593 -11.96 -17.03 -5.87
CA GLY A 593 -10.55 -17.03 -6.27
C GLY A 593 -9.83 -18.37 -6.08
N THR A 594 -10.41 -19.32 -5.34
CA THR A 594 -9.88 -20.67 -5.14
C THR A 594 -10.58 -21.75 -5.98
N LYS A 595 -11.56 -21.38 -6.81
CA LYS A 595 -12.28 -22.36 -7.63
C LYS A 595 -11.37 -23.04 -8.64
N THR A 596 -11.39 -24.37 -8.66
CA THR A 596 -10.64 -25.17 -9.65
C THR A 596 -11.35 -25.20 -11.00
N LEU A 597 -10.68 -25.72 -12.03
CA LEU A 597 -11.24 -25.78 -13.38
C LEU A 597 -12.50 -26.65 -13.46
N GLU A 598 -12.57 -27.70 -12.66
CA GLU A 598 -13.67 -28.65 -12.59
C GLU A 598 -14.94 -28.01 -12.01
N GLU A 599 -14.79 -26.95 -11.21
CA GLU A 599 -15.90 -26.18 -10.64
C GLU A 599 -16.43 -25.09 -11.59
N LEU A 600 -15.79 -24.88 -12.74
CA LEU A 600 -16.17 -23.85 -13.71
C LEU A 600 -16.96 -24.45 -14.87
N PHE A 601 -18.18 -23.95 -15.06
CA PHE A 601 -19.04 -24.37 -16.17
C PHE A 601 -18.75 -23.57 -17.45
N PHE A 602 -18.25 -24.25 -18.50
CA PHE A 602 -17.93 -23.67 -19.81
C PHE A 602 -19.06 -23.81 -20.84
N GLY A 603 -20.23 -24.36 -20.47
CA GLY A 603 -21.32 -24.62 -21.40
C GLY A 603 -20.89 -25.51 -22.58
N ASN A 604 -21.30 -25.14 -23.79
CA ASN A 604 -20.99 -25.87 -25.03
C ASN A 604 -19.80 -25.25 -25.80
N ARG A 605 -18.99 -24.39 -25.15
CA ARG A 605 -17.90 -23.67 -25.83
C ARG A 605 -16.65 -24.56 -25.94
N THR A 606 -16.24 -24.84 -27.18
CA THR A 606 -15.02 -25.61 -27.49
C THR A 606 -13.88 -24.72 -28.02
N ASP A 607 -14.18 -23.46 -28.33
CA ASP A 607 -13.27 -22.46 -28.90
C ASP A 607 -12.54 -21.63 -27.83
N ILE A 608 -12.94 -21.75 -26.57
CA ILE A 608 -12.32 -21.05 -25.43
C ILE A 608 -11.40 -22.03 -24.71
N ARG A 609 -10.16 -21.60 -24.41
CA ARG A 609 -9.25 -22.41 -23.60
C ARG A 609 -9.82 -22.58 -22.19
N HIS A 610 -9.81 -23.82 -21.67
CA HIS A 610 -10.34 -24.11 -20.34
C HIS A 610 -9.34 -23.71 -19.25
N THR A 611 -9.28 -22.41 -18.96
CA THR A 611 -8.53 -21.87 -17.81
C THR A 611 -9.42 -20.96 -16.97
N TRP A 612 -9.07 -20.77 -15.70
CA TRP A 612 -9.75 -19.79 -14.84
C TRP A 612 -9.69 -18.37 -15.42
N ASP A 613 -8.56 -18.04 -16.07
CA ASP A 613 -8.31 -16.72 -16.63
C ASP A 613 -9.18 -16.44 -17.86
N ASP A 614 -9.30 -17.40 -18.76
CA ASP A 614 -10.17 -17.31 -19.93
C ASP A 614 -11.64 -17.34 -19.51
N TRP A 615 -12.00 -18.17 -18.52
CA TRP A 615 -13.37 -18.24 -18.00
C TRP A 615 -13.82 -16.88 -17.44
N THR A 616 -13.03 -16.31 -16.52
CA THR A 616 -13.39 -15.05 -15.86
C THR A 616 -13.39 -13.86 -16.80
N PHE A 617 -12.45 -13.80 -17.75
CA PHE A 617 -12.44 -12.75 -18.78
C PHE A 617 -13.72 -12.77 -19.61
N ASN A 618 -14.08 -13.94 -20.15
CA ASN A 618 -15.26 -14.09 -21.00
C ASN A 618 -16.56 -13.90 -20.20
N LYS A 619 -16.62 -14.36 -18.94
CA LYS A 619 -17.77 -14.15 -18.06
C LYS A 619 -18.00 -12.67 -17.73
N LEU A 620 -16.95 -11.84 -17.66
CA LEU A 620 -17.09 -10.40 -17.44
C LEU A 620 -17.35 -9.62 -18.76
N LYS A 621 -16.77 -10.08 -19.88
CA LYS A 621 -16.91 -9.45 -21.20
C LYS A 621 -18.27 -9.72 -21.84
N THR A 622 -18.75 -10.96 -21.74
CA THR A 622 -20.00 -11.47 -22.30
C THR A 622 -20.65 -12.42 -21.29
N PRO A 623 -21.38 -11.90 -20.29
CA PRO A 623 -21.81 -12.68 -19.13
C PRO A 623 -22.71 -13.89 -19.37
N ARG A 624 -23.38 -13.97 -20.52
CA ARG A 624 -24.23 -15.11 -20.90
C ARG A 624 -23.57 -16.09 -21.88
N ILE A 625 -22.27 -15.95 -22.12
CA ILE A 625 -21.51 -16.73 -23.11
C ILE A 625 -21.53 -18.25 -22.88
N TYR A 626 -21.73 -18.68 -21.64
CA TYR A 626 -21.76 -20.09 -21.25
C TYR A 626 -23.19 -20.64 -21.06
N ALA A 627 -24.22 -19.87 -21.44
CA ALA A 627 -25.60 -20.39 -21.44
C ALA A 627 -25.73 -21.56 -22.42
N THR A 628 -26.63 -22.50 -22.11
CA THR A 628 -26.99 -23.64 -22.97
C THR A 628 -28.50 -23.75 -23.07
N GLU A 629 -29.02 -24.64 -23.92
CA GLU A 629 -30.47 -24.90 -24.00
C GLU A 629 -31.10 -25.29 -22.65
N ARG A 630 -30.32 -25.84 -21.72
CA ARG A 630 -30.80 -26.29 -20.40
C ARG A 630 -30.38 -25.40 -19.24
N VAL A 631 -29.35 -24.58 -19.43
CA VAL A 631 -28.76 -23.75 -18.37
C VAL A 631 -28.84 -22.29 -18.79
N ASP A 632 -29.86 -21.60 -18.30
CA ASP A 632 -30.02 -20.15 -18.46
C ASP A 632 -28.97 -19.39 -17.60
N GLN A 633 -28.55 -18.22 -18.06
CA GLN A 633 -27.66 -17.33 -17.32
C GLN A 633 -28.25 -15.92 -17.28
N VAL A 634 -28.47 -15.41 -16.08
CA VAL A 634 -29.17 -14.13 -15.86
C VAL A 634 -28.26 -12.92 -15.68
N MET A 635 -26.94 -13.13 -15.54
CA MET A 635 -25.97 -12.03 -15.36
C MET A 635 -26.07 -11.06 -16.56
N PRO A 636 -26.28 -9.76 -16.31
CA PRO A 636 -26.55 -8.79 -17.38
C PRO A 636 -25.25 -8.24 -17.98
N GLN A 637 -25.34 -7.64 -19.15
CA GLN A 637 -24.20 -7.08 -19.88
C GLN A 637 -23.81 -5.69 -19.37
N PHE A 638 -22.60 -5.57 -18.82
CA PHE A 638 -22.11 -4.32 -18.24
C PHE A 638 -21.33 -3.44 -19.22
N ASN A 639 -20.93 -3.93 -20.40
CA ASN A 639 -20.08 -3.22 -21.37
C ASN A 639 -18.79 -2.66 -20.73
N LEU A 640 -18.00 -3.54 -20.13
CA LEU A 640 -16.73 -3.19 -19.45
C LEU A 640 -15.57 -3.12 -20.44
N ALA A 641 -14.66 -2.17 -20.20
CA ALA A 641 -13.36 -2.12 -20.88
C ALA A 641 -12.47 -3.29 -20.45
N GLU A 642 -11.53 -3.69 -21.29
CA GLU A 642 -10.64 -4.82 -20.99
C GLU A 642 -9.71 -4.55 -19.80
N GLU A 643 -9.29 -3.30 -19.62
CA GLU A 643 -8.51 -2.86 -18.47
C GLU A 643 -9.31 -2.96 -17.18
N ASP A 644 -10.60 -2.64 -17.21
CA ASP A 644 -11.49 -2.76 -16.06
C ASP A 644 -11.77 -4.23 -15.73
N ILE A 645 -11.94 -5.08 -16.76
CA ILE A 645 -12.04 -6.54 -16.59
C ILE A 645 -10.76 -7.09 -15.95
N LYS A 646 -9.59 -6.63 -16.39
CA LYS A 646 -8.30 -7.03 -15.80
C LYS A 646 -8.23 -6.66 -14.32
N ALA A 647 -8.67 -5.46 -13.93
CA ALA A 647 -8.71 -5.03 -12.53
C ALA A 647 -9.71 -5.86 -11.69
N LEU A 648 -10.92 -6.09 -12.21
CA LEU A 648 -11.93 -6.93 -11.54
C LEU A 648 -11.46 -8.37 -11.35
N ARG A 649 -10.75 -8.95 -12.33
CA ARG A 649 -10.18 -10.30 -12.20
C ARG A 649 -9.13 -10.40 -11.10
N VAL A 650 -8.37 -9.34 -10.83
CA VAL A 650 -7.45 -9.30 -9.68
C VAL A 650 -8.23 -9.38 -8.37
N VAL A 651 -9.34 -8.66 -8.25
CA VAL A 651 -10.22 -8.72 -7.07
C VAL A 651 -10.85 -10.10 -6.90
N LEU A 652 -11.41 -10.66 -7.98
CA LEU A 652 -11.99 -12.00 -7.97
C LEU A 652 -10.97 -13.07 -7.58
N ALA A 653 -9.73 -12.93 -8.03
CA ALA A 653 -8.65 -13.83 -7.61
C ALA A 653 -8.31 -13.69 -6.12
N GLY A 654 -8.56 -12.53 -5.51
CA GLY A 654 -8.31 -12.24 -4.10
C GLY A 654 -9.44 -12.67 -3.15
N PHE A 655 -10.61 -13.04 -3.68
CA PHE A 655 -11.70 -13.60 -2.89
C PHE A 655 -11.38 -15.06 -2.53
N ARG A 656 -10.63 -15.22 -1.43
CA ARG A 656 -10.14 -16.49 -0.91
C ARG A 656 -10.29 -16.51 0.60
N GLU A 657 -10.43 -17.70 1.18
CA GLU A 657 -10.52 -17.87 2.64
C GLU A 657 -9.13 -17.98 3.30
N THR A 658 -8.20 -17.08 2.96
CA THR A 658 -6.85 -17.13 3.52
C THR A 658 -6.84 -16.52 4.94
N LYS A 659 -6.71 -17.38 5.96
CA LYS A 659 -6.59 -16.95 7.37
C LYS A 659 -5.11 -16.75 7.75
N VAL A 660 -4.54 -15.62 7.36
CA VAL A 660 -3.16 -15.28 7.70
C VAL A 660 -3.03 -14.92 9.20
N PRO A 661 -2.03 -15.45 9.95
CA PRO A 661 -1.78 -15.05 11.35
C PRO A 661 -1.46 -13.56 11.52
N HIS A 662 -1.80 -13.00 12.69
CA HIS A 662 -1.61 -11.57 12.99
C HIS A 662 -0.15 -11.09 12.76
N ARG A 663 0.86 -11.93 13.02
CA ARG A 663 2.28 -11.58 12.81
C ARG A 663 2.67 -11.24 11.37
N TYR A 664 1.88 -11.67 10.38
CA TYR A 664 2.10 -11.38 8.96
C TYR A 664 1.13 -10.33 8.40
N LYS A 665 0.15 -9.90 9.21
CA LYS A 665 -0.78 -8.84 8.82
C LYS A 665 -0.09 -7.49 8.93
N ALA A 666 -0.44 -6.59 8.02
CA ALA A 666 -0.06 -5.19 8.14
C ALA A 666 -0.82 -4.54 9.30
N ASP A 667 -0.56 -3.25 9.59
CA ASP A 667 -1.32 -2.50 10.58
C ASP A 667 -2.83 -2.58 10.29
N GLN A 668 -3.56 -3.17 11.23
CA GLN A 668 -5.03 -3.31 11.22
C GLN A 668 -5.68 -2.49 12.34
N SER A 669 -4.98 -1.47 12.84
CA SER A 669 -5.50 -0.56 13.86
C SER A 669 -6.82 0.07 13.44
N GLN A 670 -7.60 0.51 14.43
CA GLN A 670 -8.86 1.21 14.20
C GLN A 670 -8.69 2.41 13.25
N LYS A 671 -7.54 3.09 13.29
CA LYS A 671 -7.19 4.19 12.38
C LYS A 671 -7.15 3.75 10.92
N VAL A 672 -6.57 2.59 10.62
CA VAL A 672 -6.53 2.04 9.25
C VAL A 672 -7.93 1.64 8.78
N ALA A 673 -8.73 1.03 9.66
CA ALA A 673 -10.12 0.69 9.35
C ALA A 673 -10.96 1.93 9.04
N GLN A 674 -10.86 2.98 9.86
CA GLN A 674 -11.54 4.27 9.64
C GLN A 674 -11.12 4.92 8.33
N VAL A 675 -9.84 4.86 7.96
CA VAL A 675 -9.37 5.38 6.66
C VAL A 675 -9.98 4.59 5.51
N ALA A 676 -10.01 3.26 5.58
CA ALA A 676 -10.59 2.43 4.52
C ALA A 676 -12.10 2.71 4.35
N GLU A 677 -12.85 2.74 5.44
CA GLU A 677 -14.30 3.02 5.43
C GLU A 677 -14.63 4.44 4.98
N GLY A 678 -13.95 5.44 5.55
CA GLY A 678 -14.17 6.83 5.17
C GLY A 678 -13.73 7.12 3.73
N ARG A 679 -12.74 6.39 3.18
CA ARG A 679 -12.41 6.48 1.75
C ARG A 679 -13.54 5.96 0.86
N ARG A 680 -14.17 4.82 1.22
CA ARG A 680 -15.34 4.31 0.49
C ARG A 680 -16.48 5.35 0.50
N LEU A 681 -16.75 5.94 1.66
CA LEU A 681 -17.77 6.98 1.81
C LEU A 681 -17.45 8.24 0.99
N MET A 682 -16.20 8.70 1.04
CA MET A 682 -15.71 9.83 0.24
C MET A 682 -15.92 9.60 -1.26
N HIS A 683 -15.60 8.40 -1.76
CA HIS A 683 -15.85 8.02 -3.14
C HIS A 683 -17.35 7.90 -3.47
N GLN A 684 -18.16 7.41 -2.53
CA GLN A 684 -19.62 7.30 -2.70
C GLN A 684 -20.29 8.66 -2.92
N TYR A 685 -19.85 9.69 -2.20
CA TYR A 685 -20.34 11.07 -2.31
C TYR A 685 -19.58 11.93 -3.33
N ASN A 686 -18.63 11.33 -4.06
CA ASN A 686 -17.84 11.98 -5.09
C ASN A 686 -17.12 13.27 -4.63
N CYS A 687 -16.54 13.27 -3.43
CA CYS A 687 -15.81 14.45 -2.94
C CYS A 687 -14.66 14.85 -3.88
N ILE A 688 -14.06 13.87 -4.56
CA ILE A 688 -13.01 14.06 -5.58
C ILE A 688 -13.48 14.77 -6.86
N GLY A 689 -14.79 14.87 -7.08
CA GLY A 689 -15.39 15.70 -8.13
C GLY A 689 -14.95 17.17 -8.04
N CYS A 690 -14.92 17.68 -6.80
CA CYS A 690 -14.55 19.05 -6.50
C CYS A 690 -13.14 19.18 -5.90
N HIS A 691 -12.81 18.30 -4.94
CA HIS A 691 -11.59 18.40 -4.16
C HIS A 691 -10.50 17.48 -4.68
N GLU A 692 -9.25 17.90 -4.54
CA GLU A 692 -8.12 16.98 -4.66
C GLU A 692 -7.86 16.33 -3.29
N ILE A 693 -7.90 15.00 -3.23
CA ILE A 693 -7.72 14.18 -2.02
C ILE A 693 -6.78 13.04 -2.36
N GLU A 694 -5.75 12.83 -1.52
CA GLU A 694 -4.68 11.85 -1.78
C GLU A 694 -4.02 12.07 -3.15
N ASN A 695 -3.82 13.34 -3.53
CA ASN A 695 -3.31 13.80 -4.82
C ASN A 695 -4.12 13.26 -6.03
N ARG A 696 -5.41 13.02 -5.85
CA ARG A 696 -6.34 12.51 -6.87
C ARG A 696 -7.62 13.34 -6.89
N GLY A 697 -8.22 13.48 -8.06
CA GLY A 697 -9.49 14.19 -8.24
C GLY A 697 -9.31 15.66 -8.61
N GLY A 698 -10.11 16.53 -8.01
CA GLY A 698 -10.15 17.95 -8.34
C GLY A 698 -10.67 18.20 -9.76
N PHE A 699 -11.55 17.36 -10.30
CA PHE A 699 -11.94 17.38 -11.71
C PHE A 699 -12.55 18.71 -12.15
N ILE A 700 -13.28 19.39 -11.26
CA ILE A 700 -13.84 20.71 -11.54
C ILE A 700 -12.77 21.80 -11.75
N ARG A 701 -11.54 21.61 -11.21
CA ARG A 701 -10.47 22.63 -11.23
C ARG A 701 -10.03 23.00 -12.65
N LYS A 702 -10.22 22.10 -13.63
CA LYS A 702 -9.94 22.39 -15.05
C LYS A 702 -10.71 23.59 -15.60
N TYR A 703 -11.90 23.86 -15.06
CA TYR A 703 -12.73 25.01 -15.42
C TYR A 703 -12.27 26.33 -14.76
N PHE A 704 -11.25 26.28 -13.91
CA PHE A 704 -10.68 27.41 -13.19
C PHE A 704 -9.19 27.60 -13.52
N ALA A 705 -8.72 27.10 -14.67
CA ALA A 705 -7.31 27.17 -15.06
C ALA A 705 -6.78 28.62 -15.12
N GLU A 706 -7.61 29.55 -15.62
CA GLU A 706 -7.29 30.98 -15.69
C GLU A 706 -7.26 31.65 -14.31
N ASN A 707 -7.98 31.09 -13.33
CA ASN A 707 -8.05 31.63 -11.98
C ASN A 707 -8.10 30.52 -10.92
N PRO A 708 -6.95 29.85 -10.65
CA PRO A 708 -6.91 28.69 -9.76
C PRO A 708 -7.31 29.00 -8.33
N SER A 709 -7.20 30.26 -7.91
CA SER A 709 -7.73 30.73 -6.62
C SER A 709 -9.22 30.45 -6.50
N MET A 710 -9.99 30.59 -7.58
CA MET A 710 -11.45 30.44 -7.62
C MET A 710 -11.94 28.99 -7.66
N ALA A 711 -11.03 28.01 -7.64
CA ALA A 711 -11.37 26.61 -7.57
C ALA A 711 -11.63 26.12 -6.12
N PRO A 712 -12.38 25.01 -5.95
CA PRO A 712 -12.45 24.32 -4.66
C PRO A 712 -11.06 23.92 -4.16
N PRO A 713 -10.79 24.00 -2.84
CA PRO A 713 -9.45 23.80 -2.30
C PRO A 713 -9.03 22.32 -2.37
N PRO A 714 -7.73 22.03 -2.52
CA PRO A 714 -7.20 20.71 -2.22
C PRO A 714 -7.37 20.41 -0.73
N LEU A 715 -7.67 19.16 -0.39
CA LEU A 715 -7.88 18.68 0.98
C LEU A 715 -6.79 17.66 1.40
N ASN A 716 -5.66 17.66 0.70
CA ASN A 716 -4.47 16.92 1.14
C ASN A 716 -3.98 17.51 2.47
N GLY A 717 -3.95 16.69 3.52
CA GLY A 717 -3.57 17.14 4.87
C GLY A 717 -4.68 17.82 5.68
N GLU A 718 -5.95 17.78 5.23
CA GLU A 718 -7.05 18.50 5.89
C GLU A 718 -7.22 18.11 7.37
N GLY A 719 -6.95 16.85 7.76
CA GLY A 719 -7.04 16.42 9.16
C GLY A 719 -6.06 17.12 10.10
N GLU A 720 -4.88 17.48 9.62
CA GLU A 720 -3.91 18.28 10.39
C GLU A 720 -4.33 19.76 10.45
N LYS A 721 -4.96 20.25 9.38
CA LYS A 721 -5.26 21.66 9.15
C LYS A 721 -6.38 22.20 10.01
N VAL A 722 -7.49 21.46 10.11
CA VAL A 722 -8.69 21.93 10.78
C VAL A 722 -8.96 21.17 12.07
N GLN A 723 -9.67 21.82 13.00
CA GLN A 723 -10.12 21.16 14.22
C GLN A 723 -11.24 20.18 13.90
N SER A 724 -11.16 18.96 14.45
CA SER A 724 -12.11 17.89 14.12
C SER A 724 -13.56 18.25 14.47
N HIS A 725 -13.80 18.99 15.56
CA HIS A 725 -15.15 19.43 15.92
C HIS A 725 -15.73 20.44 14.93
N TRP A 726 -14.90 21.33 14.38
CA TRP A 726 -15.31 22.27 13.35
C TRP A 726 -15.61 21.54 12.05
N LEU A 727 -14.76 20.59 11.66
CA LEU A 727 -14.97 19.79 10.45
C LEU A 727 -16.28 18.99 10.53
N PHE A 728 -16.60 18.42 11.71
CA PHE A 728 -17.89 17.78 11.96
C PHE A 728 -19.06 18.72 11.68
N GLY A 729 -19.07 19.90 12.30
CA GLY A 729 -20.12 20.90 12.08
C GLY A 729 -20.21 21.35 10.63
N PHE A 730 -19.06 21.62 10.00
CA PHE A 730 -18.95 22.08 8.62
C PHE A 730 -19.46 21.06 7.61
N LEU A 731 -19.18 19.76 7.79
CA LEU A 731 -19.68 18.70 6.91
C LEU A 731 -21.19 18.56 6.98
N LYS A 732 -21.79 18.77 8.15
CA LYS A 732 -23.25 18.73 8.34
C LYS A 732 -23.95 19.97 7.80
N GLU A 733 -23.40 21.14 8.09
CA GLU A 733 -23.95 22.44 7.70
C GLU A 733 -22.84 23.38 7.19
N PRO A 734 -22.49 23.29 5.88
CA PRO A 734 -21.41 24.10 5.33
C PRO A 734 -21.72 25.59 5.34
N ILE A 735 -20.84 26.38 5.96
CA ILE A 735 -20.88 27.85 5.94
C ILE A 735 -19.96 28.43 4.86
N PRO A 736 -20.22 29.63 4.32
CA PRO A 736 -19.29 30.29 3.39
C PRO A 736 -17.96 30.65 4.08
N VAL A 737 -16.89 29.92 3.75
CA VAL A 737 -15.53 30.24 4.22
C VAL A 737 -14.89 31.36 3.39
N ARG A 738 -15.30 31.47 2.12
CA ARG A 738 -14.78 32.46 1.17
C ARG A 738 -15.98 33.11 0.45
N PRO A 739 -16.57 34.20 0.99
CA PRO A 739 -17.84 34.76 0.51
C PRO A 739 -17.85 35.24 -0.95
N TRP A 740 -16.68 35.48 -1.54
CA TRP A 740 -16.53 35.88 -2.94
C TRP A 740 -16.56 34.70 -3.94
N PHE A 741 -16.67 33.45 -3.46
CA PHE A 741 -16.80 32.28 -4.33
C PHE A 741 -18.25 32.02 -4.70
N SER A 742 -18.51 31.90 -6.00
CA SER A 742 -19.80 31.42 -6.49
C SER A 742 -20.01 29.91 -6.26
N VAL A 743 -18.94 29.12 -6.29
CA VAL A 743 -19.00 27.67 -6.07
C VAL A 743 -19.38 27.37 -4.62
N ARG A 744 -20.44 26.59 -4.42
CA ARG A 744 -20.97 26.27 -3.09
C ARG A 744 -20.50 24.90 -2.63
N MET A 745 -20.04 24.81 -1.37
CA MET A 745 -19.87 23.51 -0.72
C MET A 745 -21.26 22.85 -0.53
N PRO A 746 -21.51 21.66 -1.09
CA PRO A 746 -22.83 21.05 -1.06
C PRO A 746 -23.23 20.52 0.32
N THR A 747 -24.52 20.56 0.65
CA THR A 747 -25.07 19.89 1.84
C THR A 747 -25.50 18.47 1.47
N PHE A 748 -24.75 17.47 1.97
CA PHE A 748 -25.03 16.05 1.73
C PHE A 748 -25.91 15.40 2.80
N GLY A 749 -26.29 16.11 3.87
CA GLY A 749 -27.14 15.56 4.94
C GLY A 749 -26.53 14.33 5.61
N PHE A 750 -25.23 14.35 5.91
CA PHE A 750 -24.55 13.26 6.58
C PHE A 750 -25.15 12.99 7.96
N SER A 751 -25.29 11.71 8.28
CA SER A 751 -25.51 11.26 9.66
C SER A 751 -24.29 11.54 10.53
N ASP A 752 -24.46 11.49 11.85
CA ASP A 752 -23.34 11.65 12.80
C ASP A 752 -22.27 10.58 12.59
N GLN A 753 -22.68 9.35 12.25
CA GLN A 753 -21.75 8.27 11.94
C GLN A 753 -20.93 8.56 10.67
N GLU A 754 -21.58 8.97 9.58
CA GLU A 754 -20.91 9.33 8.33
C GLU A 754 -19.94 10.50 8.50
N ALA A 755 -20.36 11.56 9.21
CA ALA A 755 -19.50 12.69 9.50
C ALA A 755 -18.27 12.28 10.33
N ASN A 756 -18.44 11.43 11.34
CA ASN A 756 -17.33 10.89 12.14
C ASN A 756 -16.40 9.99 11.32
N LEU A 757 -16.93 9.18 10.39
CA LEU A 757 -16.11 8.37 9.47
C LEU A 757 -15.23 9.25 8.56
N LEU A 758 -15.77 10.34 8.01
CA LEU A 758 -15.00 11.28 7.20
C LEU A 758 -13.91 11.99 8.02
N ILE A 759 -14.20 12.36 9.27
CA ILE A 759 -13.20 12.94 10.18
C ILE A 759 -12.10 11.93 10.49
N GLY A 760 -12.47 10.70 10.85
CA GLY A 760 -11.51 9.60 11.09
C GLY A 760 -10.62 9.35 9.88
N PHE A 761 -11.20 9.42 8.67
CA PHE A 761 -10.45 9.35 7.41
C PHE A 761 -9.42 10.48 7.26
N PHE A 762 -9.83 11.76 7.39
CA PHE A 762 -8.89 12.89 7.26
C PHE A 762 -7.82 12.89 8.35
N ASN A 763 -8.20 12.63 9.61
CA ASN A 763 -7.27 12.52 10.74
C ASN A 763 -6.30 11.34 10.55
N GLY A 764 -6.81 10.21 10.05
CA GLY A 764 -6.03 9.02 9.74
C GLY A 764 -4.99 9.28 8.65
N LEU A 765 -5.37 9.95 7.57
CA LEU A 765 -4.47 10.35 6.48
C LEU A 765 -3.37 11.30 6.96
N SER A 766 -3.72 12.30 7.78
CA SER A 766 -2.80 13.27 8.37
C SER A 766 -2.02 12.74 9.58
N LYS A 767 -2.30 11.50 10.00
CA LYS A 767 -1.74 10.88 11.19
C LYS A 767 -1.89 11.69 12.50
N VAL A 768 -2.97 12.45 12.64
CA VAL A 768 -3.24 13.26 13.84
C VAL A 768 -3.22 12.39 15.11
N GLU A 769 -2.54 12.87 16.15
CA GLU A 769 -2.47 12.22 17.46
C GLU A 769 -3.62 12.68 18.38
N ILE A 770 -4.02 11.80 19.29
CA ILE A 770 -5.06 12.06 20.30
C ILE A 770 -4.35 12.15 21.66
N PRO A 771 -4.63 13.16 22.52
CA PRO A 771 -5.67 14.19 22.38
C PRO A 771 -5.33 15.24 21.32
N TYR A 772 -6.37 15.80 20.68
CA TYR A 772 -6.22 16.84 19.67
C TYR A 772 -5.56 18.10 20.25
N ALA A 773 -4.83 18.82 19.40
CA ALA A 773 -4.18 20.07 19.79
C ALA A 773 -5.20 21.08 20.34
N TYR A 774 -4.98 21.54 21.56
CA TYR A 774 -5.82 22.50 22.26
C TYR A 774 -5.07 23.83 22.44
N PHE A 775 -5.77 24.94 22.23
CA PHE A 775 -5.24 26.29 22.42
C PHE A 775 -5.81 26.90 23.72
N ASP A 776 -4.97 27.08 24.74
CA ASP A 776 -5.34 27.74 26.00
C ASP A 776 -5.07 29.25 25.91
N ASP A 777 -6.13 30.01 25.65
CA ASP A 777 -6.05 31.46 25.48
C ASP A 777 -5.66 32.23 26.75
N ARG A 778 -5.83 31.62 27.94
CA ARG A 778 -5.42 32.20 29.22
C ARG A 778 -3.92 32.23 29.41
N ARG A 779 -3.18 31.46 28.61
CA ARG A 779 -1.72 31.32 28.70
C ARG A 779 -0.96 32.12 27.65
N VAL A 780 -1.66 32.91 26.82
CA VAL A 780 -1.01 33.72 25.77
C VAL A 780 -0.25 34.89 26.41
N PRO A 781 1.08 35.00 26.24
CA PRO A 781 1.85 36.11 26.77
C PRO A 781 1.46 37.45 26.15
N LYS A 782 1.45 38.53 26.94
CA LYS A 782 1.21 39.88 26.42
C LYS A 782 2.26 40.28 25.37
N GLU A 783 3.51 39.90 25.60
CA GLU A 783 4.62 40.12 24.67
C GLU A 783 4.34 39.54 23.27
N HIS A 784 3.72 38.36 23.19
CA HIS A 784 3.33 37.75 21.91
C HIS A 784 2.27 38.59 21.18
N LEU A 785 1.27 39.10 21.91
CA LEU A 785 0.22 39.92 21.30
C LEU A 785 0.76 41.26 20.79
N ASP A 786 1.69 41.87 21.52
CA ASP A 786 2.30 43.15 21.14
C ASP A 786 3.25 42.96 19.94
N ALA A 787 4.08 41.91 19.96
CA ALA A 787 4.94 41.54 18.84
C ALA A 787 4.12 41.21 17.57
N ALA A 788 3.06 40.41 17.70
CA ALA A 788 2.22 40.04 16.56
C ALA A 788 1.46 41.24 15.99
N ARG A 789 1.02 42.20 16.83
CA ARG A 789 0.42 43.45 16.35
C ARG A 789 1.38 44.27 15.49
N ALA A 790 2.66 44.32 15.87
CA ALA A 790 3.70 44.91 15.05
C ALA A 790 3.81 44.13 13.73
N LEU A 791 4.02 42.81 13.77
CA LEU A 791 4.17 41.99 12.57
C LEU A 791 2.96 42.08 11.61
N PHE A 792 1.74 42.25 12.11
CA PHE A 792 0.51 42.44 11.31
C PHE A 792 0.39 43.83 10.66
N SER A 793 1.17 44.81 11.11
CA SER A 793 1.09 46.19 10.64
C SER A 793 1.59 46.34 9.21
N LYS A 794 1.33 47.52 8.62
CA LYS A 794 1.85 47.90 7.30
C LYS A 794 3.38 48.00 7.27
N ASP A 795 4.03 48.13 8.41
CA ASP A 795 5.48 48.30 8.54
C ASP A 795 6.23 46.97 8.37
N PHE A 796 5.52 45.84 8.49
CA PHE A 796 6.09 44.50 8.35
C PHE A 796 5.27 43.66 7.35
N PHE A 797 4.48 42.68 7.79
CA PHE A 797 3.87 41.70 6.89
C PHE A 797 2.54 42.12 6.29
N ASN A 798 1.91 43.18 6.82
CA ASN A 798 0.67 43.77 6.31
C ASN A 798 -0.44 42.72 6.05
N CYS A 799 -0.65 41.80 6.99
CA CYS A 799 -1.51 40.61 6.80
C CYS A 799 -2.94 40.94 6.35
N LEU A 800 -3.48 42.09 6.80
CA LEU A 800 -4.83 42.56 6.50
C LEU A 800 -4.99 43.15 5.09
N SER A 801 -3.90 43.29 4.32
CA SER A 801 -3.96 43.64 2.90
C SER A 801 -4.55 42.52 2.04
N CYS A 802 -4.46 41.27 2.50
CA CYS A 802 -5.03 40.11 1.83
C CYS A 802 -6.12 39.43 2.66
N HIS A 803 -5.98 39.35 3.99
CA HIS A 803 -6.94 38.64 4.84
C HIS A 803 -8.13 39.52 5.26
N GLN A 804 -9.33 38.99 5.09
CA GLN A 804 -10.55 39.58 5.67
C GLN A 804 -10.52 39.52 7.21
N GLN A 805 -11.15 40.49 7.85
CA GLN A 805 -11.36 40.52 9.29
C GLN A 805 -12.81 40.90 9.60
N GLY A 806 -13.68 39.91 9.76
CA GLY A 806 -15.12 40.15 9.96
C GLY A 806 -15.70 40.91 8.77
N GLU A 807 -16.32 42.07 9.00
CA GLU A 807 -16.89 42.88 7.90
C GLU A 807 -15.84 43.66 7.11
N ARG A 808 -14.61 43.80 7.62
CA ARG A 808 -13.53 44.53 6.95
C ARG A 808 -12.93 43.69 5.85
N LYS A 809 -13.19 44.08 4.59
CA LYS A 809 -12.66 43.41 3.39
C LYS A 809 -11.27 43.94 3.01
N PRO A 810 -10.42 43.13 2.38
CA PRO A 810 -9.15 43.58 1.81
C PRO A 810 -9.34 44.58 0.66
N GLU A 811 -8.31 45.38 0.38
CA GLU A 811 -8.28 46.27 -0.77
C GLU A 811 -7.93 45.49 -2.06
N GLY A 812 -8.45 45.90 -3.22
CA GLY A 812 -8.19 45.24 -4.51
C GLY A 812 -9.19 44.13 -4.87
N PRO A 813 -8.95 43.42 -5.98
CA PRO A 813 -9.94 42.50 -6.56
C PRO A 813 -9.99 41.16 -5.79
N PRO A 814 -11.17 40.48 -5.70
CA PRO A 814 -11.38 39.32 -4.81
C PRO A 814 -10.47 38.12 -5.05
N GLU A 815 -9.86 38.02 -6.23
CA GLU A 815 -8.90 36.98 -6.59
C GLU A 815 -7.64 37.02 -5.72
N GLY A 816 -7.30 38.19 -5.17
CA GLY A 816 -6.19 38.39 -4.23
C GLY A 816 -6.57 38.20 -2.77
N TRP A 817 -7.85 38.00 -2.46
CA TRP A 817 -8.32 37.93 -1.06
C TRP A 817 -8.05 36.57 -0.44
N ALA A 818 -7.79 36.59 0.87
CA ALA A 818 -7.53 35.44 1.72
C ALA A 818 -8.62 35.29 2.80
N PRO A 819 -8.84 34.05 3.32
CA PRO A 819 -9.94 33.76 4.24
C PRO A 819 -9.95 34.63 5.50
N ASP A 820 -11.15 34.83 6.07
CA ASP A 820 -11.36 35.60 7.31
C ASP A 820 -10.61 34.98 8.49
N LEU A 821 -9.69 35.75 9.07
CA LEU A 821 -8.88 35.31 10.21
C LEU A 821 -9.70 35.20 11.51
N ASN A 822 -10.88 35.81 11.60
CA ASN A 822 -11.76 35.62 12.77
C ASN A 822 -12.26 34.17 12.89
N LEU A 823 -12.29 33.42 11.78
CA LEU A 823 -12.64 31.99 11.79
C LEU A 823 -11.49 31.10 12.26
N ALA A 824 -10.25 31.62 12.34
CA ALA A 824 -9.07 30.80 12.59
C ALA A 824 -9.17 30.03 13.92
N ARG A 825 -9.66 30.67 14.99
CA ARG A 825 -9.77 30.06 16.31
C ARG A 825 -10.66 28.81 16.34
N SER A 826 -11.83 28.86 15.70
CA SER A 826 -12.76 27.73 15.67
C SER A 826 -12.36 26.71 14.61
N ARG A 827 -11.76 27.15 13.50
CA ARG A 827 -11.50 26.31 12.34
C ARG A 827 -10.14 25.65 12.34
N LEU A 828 -9.05 26.39 12.54
CA LEU A 828 -7.69 25.94 12.26
C LEU A 828 -7.05 25.29 13.48
N SER A 829 -6.25 24.26 13.25
CA SER A 829 -5.40 23.66 14.28
C SER A 829 -4.25 24.62 14.65
N PRO A 830 -3.99 24.88 15.94
CA PRO A 830 -2.93 25.80 16.35
C PRO A 830 -1.54 25.34 15.88
N ASN A 831 -1.28 24.03 15.87
CA ASN A 831 -0.02 23.46 15.39
C ASN A 831 0.13 23.61 13.87
N TRP A 832 -0.98 23.51 13.13
CA TRP A 832 -0.95 23.73 11.70
C TRP A 832 -0.70 25.19 11.34
N VAL A 833 -1.20 26.15 12.12
CA VAL A 833 -0.93 27.58 11.89
C VAL A 833 0.57 27.87 11.95
N ILE A 834 1.31 27.27 12.89
CA ILE A 834 2.77 27.38 12.96
C ILE A 834 3.40 26.87 11.66
N LYS A 835 3.07 25.64 11.28
CA LYS A 835 3.61 24.99 10.07
C LYS A 835 3.28 25.79 8.80
N TRP A 836 2.08 26.36 8.72
CA TRP A 836 1.64 27.22 7.62
C TRP A 836 2.43 28.52 7.54
N LEU A 837 2.67 29.19 8.66
CA LEU A 837 3.44 30.44 8.70
C LEU A 837 4.93 30.22 8.42
N GLN A 838 5.47 29.06 8.83
CA GLN A 838 6.87 28.73 8.64
C GLN A 838 7.23 28.55 7.16
N ASP A 839 6.42 27.78 6.41
CA ASP A 839 6.63 27.56 4.97
C ASP A 839 5.31 27.23 4.25
N PRO A 840 4.54 28.24 3.83
CA PRO A 840 3.26 28.03 3.16
C PRO A 840 3.39 27.24 1.85
N GLN A 841 4.47 27.42 1.10
CA GLN A 841 4.67 26.76 -0.20
C GLN A 841 4.94 25.26 -0.02
N LYS A 842 5.63 24.87 1.05
CA LYS A 842 5.82 23.46 1.40
C LYS A 842 4.54 22.79 1.88
N VAL A 843 3.64 23.53 2.55
CA VAL A 843 2.35 22.99 2.99
C VAL A 843 1.36 22.90 1.85
N GLN A 844 1.26 23.93 1.01
CA GLN A 844 0.39 23.96 -0.15
C GLN A 844 1.10 24.63 -1.34
N PRO A 845 1.74 23.84 -2.23
CA PRO A 845 2.42 24.37 -3.40
C PRO A 845 1.51 25.25 -4.27
N GLY A 846 2.01 26.41 -4.68
CA GLY A 846 1.26 27.36 -5.50
C GLY A 846 0.24 28.19 -4.72
N THR A 847 0.31 28.21 -3.38
CA THR A 847 -0.47 29.14 -2.56
C THR A 847 -0.05 30.58 -2.81
N LYS A 848 -0.99 31.53 -2.67
CA LYS A 848 -0.70 32.98 -2.74
C LYS A 848 -0.18 33.54 -1.41
N MET A 849 -0.16 32.74 -0.34
CA MET A 849 0.41 33.16 0.94
C MET A 849 1.93 33.36 0.80
N PRO A 850 2.46 34.56 1.08
CA PRO A 850 3.89 34.82 1.04
C PRO A 850 4.65 34.00 2.09
N SER A 851 5.89 33.62 1.78
CA SER A 851 6.81 33.06 2.79
C SER A 851 7.56 34.20 3.44
N PHE A 852 7.35 34.39 4.74
CA PHE A 852 8.02 35.45 5.52
C PHE A 852 9.29 34.95 6.22
N TYR A 853 9.54 33.64 6.18
CA TYR A 853 10.62 32.97 6.91
C TYR A 853 11.41 32.02 6.01
N PRO A 854 12.74 31.87 6.21
CA PRO A 854 13.57 32.64 7.14
C PRO A 854 13.69 34.12 6.72
N GLY A 855 13.89 35.03 7.67
CA GLY A 855 14.06 36.47 7.39
C GLY A 855 12.95 37.38 7.95
N GLY A 856 12.41 37.04 9.12
CA GLY A 856 11.52 37.95 9.85
C GLY A 856 12.25 39.21 10.36
N PRO A 857 11.51 40.21 10.88
CA PRO A 857 12.12 41.47 11.31
C PRO A 857 13.08 41.30 12.49
N ASP A 858 14.31 41.78 12.36
CA ASP A 858 15.35 41.65 13.41
C ASP A 858 14.98 42.34 14.72
N ASN A 859 14.17 43.41 14.66
CA ASN A 859 13.79 44.21 15.81
C ASN A 859 12.59 43.68 16.59
N VAL A 860 11.94 42.59 16.15
CA VAL A 860 10.81 41.97 16.85
C VAL A 860 11.23 40.65 17.47
N LEU A 861 11.06 40.50 18.79
CA LEU A 861 11.44 39.30 19.57
C LEU A 861 12.91 38.88 19.39
N GLY A 862 13.79 39.85 19.10
CA GLY A 862 15.21 39.64 18.87
C GLY A 862 15.55 38.86 17.60
N GLY A 863 14.75 39.01 16.53
CA GLY A 863 14.98 38.38 15.23
C GLY A 863 14.80 36.86 15.23
N LYS A 864 14.13 36.30 16.25
CA LYS A 864 13.93 34.86 16.37
C LYS A 864 12.65 34.43 15.65
N ASP A 865 12.82 33.90 14.43
CA ASP A 865 11.73 33.42 13.57
C ASP A 865 10.72 32.54 14.31
N ASP A 866 11.18 31.51 15.04
CA ASP A 866 10.30 30.60 15.77
C ASP A 866 9.38 31.32 16.77
N LYS A 867 9.93 32.30 17.51
CA LYS A 867 9.16 33.09 18.48
C LYS A 867 8.17 34.03 17.80
N GLN A 868 8.54 34.61 16.67
CA GLN A 868 7.64 35.46 15.89
C GLN A 868 6.48 34.65 15.30
N ILE A 869 6.75 33.44 14.81
CA ILE A 869 5.73 32.51 14.32
C ILE A 869 4.77 32.11 15.46
N GLU A 870 5.30 31.78 16.64
CA GLU A 870 4.47 31.48 17.81
C GLU A 870 3.58 32.65 18.23
N ALA A 871 4.13 33.87 18.22
CA ALA A 871 3.40 35.11 18.53
C ALA A 871 2.28 35.38 17.51
N LEU A 872 2.57 35.23 16.21
CA LEU A 872 1.58 35.35 15.14
C LEU A 872 0.46 34.32 15.29
N ARG A 873 0.81 33.05 15.56
CA ARG A 873 -0.17 31.98 15.82
C ARG A 873 -1.05 32.33 17.01
N ASP A 874 -0.48 32.77 18.12
CA ASP A 874 -1.26 33.13 19.31
C ASP A 874 -2.24 34.28 19.03
N TYR A 875 -1.77 35.31 18.33
CA TYR A 875 -2.60 36.46 17.95
C TYR A 875 -3.74 36.06 17.01
N ILE A 876 -3.46 35.27 15.97
CA ILE A 876 -4.47 34.75 15.03
C ILE A 876 -5.55 33.94 15.79
N MET A 877 -5.15 33.08 16.72
CA MET A 877 -6.07 32.27 17.52
C MET A 877 -6.87 33.10 18.55
N MET A 878 -6.50 34.36 18.78
CA MET A 878 -7.19 35.30 19.67
C MET A 878 -8.19 36.22 18.94
N LEU A 879 -8.07 36.43 17.63
CA LEU A 879 -8.93 37.35 16.86
C LEU A 879 -10.43 36.99 16.94
N GLY A 880 -10.77 35.71 16.89
CA GLY A 880 -12.15 35.20 16.92
C GLY A 880 -12.88 35.28 18.27
N ARG A 881 -12.26 35.82 19.33
CA ARG A 881 -12.82 35.81 20.70
C ARG A 881 -14.06 36.70 20.89
N ARG A 882 -14.26 37.73 20.05
CA ARG A 882 -15.30 38.76 20.23
C ARG A 882 -16.73 38.34 19.81
N GLY A 883 -16.96 37.11 19.35
CA GLY A 883 -18.27 36.66 18.84
C GLY A 883 -19.25 36.02 19.83
N SER A 884 -18.94 35.93 21.13
CA SER A 884 -19.81 35.27 22.13
C SER A 884 -20.63 36.22 23.01
N GLY A 885 -20.68 37.52 22.68
CA GLY A 885 -21.31 38.57 23.48
C GLY A 885 -22.56 39.22 22.87
N ALA A 886 -23.28 38.54 21.98
CA ALA A 886 -24.58 39.01 21.50
C ALA A 886 -25.68 38.04 21.95
N GLU A 887 -26.30 38.35 23.09
CA GLU A 887 -27.60 37.82 23.48
C GLU A 887 -28.63 38.15 22.40
N GLY A 888 -28.99 37.15 21.58
CA GLY A 888 -30.17 37.16 20.72
C GLY A 888 -31.17 36.15 21.25
N GLY A 889 -32.28 36.65 21.81
CA GLY A 889 -33.28 35.86 22.53
C GLY A 889 -33.76 34.61 21.79
N ARG A 890 -33.67 33.47 22.48
CA ARG A 890 -34.48 32.28 22.19
C ARG A 890 -35.92 32.59 22.55
N THR A 891 -36.76 32.89 21.57
CA THR A 891 -38.18 32.59 21.68
C THR A 891 -38.36 31.10 21.48
N ALA A 892 -38.61 30.41 22.58
CA ALA A 892 -39.10 29.04 22.57
C ALA A 892 -40.56 29.05 22.06
N SER A 893 -40.81 28.30 20.99
CA SER A 893 -42.15 27.85 20.60
C SER A 893 -42.01 26.43 20.04
N ARG A 894 -42.53 25.51 20.84
CA ARG A 894 -42.95 24.11 20.59
C ARG A 894 -42.61 23.45 19.25
#